data_AF-A0A414LG82-F1
#
_entry.id   AF-A0A414LG82-F1
#
_cell.length_a   1.000
_cell.length_b   1.000
_cell.length_c   1.000
_cell.angle_alpha   90.00
_cell.angle_beta   90.00
_cell.angle_gamma   90.00
#
_symmetry.space_group_name_H-M   'P 1'
#
loop_
_entity.id
_entity.type
_entity.pdbx_description
1 polymer ?
#
loop_
_entity_poly.entity_id
_entity_poly.type
_entity_poly.pdbx_seq_one_letter_code
_entity_poly.pdbx_strand_id
1 'polypeptide(L)'
;MKKLLLLFISALLAVSVQAQSNDKPGNWKLIVSDEYPADDVGVATYTVTTDFNADPTGVQDSRNAFQTALDKLGENRRGGTLFVPAGRYRISGKLYIPSGVTMRGEWKRPVKGQPIEGTILMVDSQGGNETESNSFITMEPSTALTYLSIWYPHQDPENIKPYPPTVLYGRDGVWGNEYCNVRHVTLVNSYSGIILSRSNGGGCPNIYDVYGTPLSRGIEIDNIADVGRFEWIHFSPDYWAGSGLEGAPKVGSAYADWIYQNGTGIVMRRNDWSYTCFIDIEGYNKGFCTGASKSGDGVPNGHNYGFNLRNCETGIYVNGVSSAGIMFTRAHIEDCENGVAVVSAEGPVQLYGCDISAKQAAIYTESGASPRVMLQQCAIRNGAVNCLGGDFIASDTDFDNGTPQIYIGSDARTILTGNRFAKTADIKNQSLFECRIDHTPVKTKPLPEFPEMKVPETKPARLALYNVLDFGAEPFVVTFNSSSNTTQLQSAISTGLSKAKDNTAAIQQALDKAASEGGGIVYLPGGRYKVMGNLTVPTGVELRGASDLGSVPRGQGSILEVYAGKGQPQGQSFLKLSAGSGLRGVSFDYPEQVSSLLPKMNEYPYCIQVTGKDVYIVNVGLRAAYNGVDLFTNKCDNHYVDYLAGHAFKNIIRVGGGSENGRVCNMQFNTIVYAAGSETKFGAWPNSLSADNGKAYDQNMNELRFITLGDCRKQILYNDFHYGCFEGIVFQADQGKAASGTSLGLGIDGAMNAMIFEALDNAGFNLINSQLVALEAKSTNYPDTRYLGTSSAFTGEVNLFGADFWGNPKHAMVVEGGNLNLNLTNFSSSGQTYYLNFPKSTGSATIHNANVSLKASFVNSGHEKQAAVTSTVTEVPSYTAKKMGVWENNLSMTLVFNSTDALINRSNWTITASHNNSNARNAIDGNTSTRWDTSASQSSGQWVIVNMQAPYKVNRVILDSSESPNDGPAAYDVFLKLNSSDAWEKVASGTNGSAVQIISFPERTASQIRVAQTGKKGNYWSIHEFYAACVEEVPTGISPEVAESVGEIYYHNGQLFWSGLNNDTNNRVEIVDLSGRRVFLQQATSNSLQLSGMQSGFYIVIVSDGTNVLRKKLFFKD
;
A
#
# COMPACT_ATOMS: atom_id res chain seq x y z
N MET A 1 39.71 45.26 -28.72
CA MET A 1 38.63 44.24 -28.81
C MET A 1 39.09 42.83 -28.43
N LYS A 2 40.21 42.28 -28.92
CA LYS A 2 40.68 40.93 -28.50
C LYS A 2 41.11 40.79 -27.02
N LYS A 3 41.57 41.85 -26.36
CA LYS A 3 41.86 41.85 -24.91
C LYS A 3 40.62 42.01 -24.01
N LEU A 4 39.52 42.56 -24.53
CA LEU A 4 38.27 42.72 -23.78
C LEU A 4 37.42 41.43 -23.81
N LEU A 5 37.52 40.65 -24.90
CA LEU A 5 36.84 39.36 -25.05
C LEU A 5 37.50 38.25 -24.21
N LEU A 6 38.83 38.27 -24.03
CA LEU A 6 39.49 37.32 -23.11
C LEU A 6 39.15 37.60 -21.63
N LEU A 7 39.06 38.86 -21.22
CA LEU A 7 38.67 39.21 -19.84
C LEU A 7 37.20 38.86 -19.54
N PHE A 8 36.30 38.95 -20.53
CA PHE A 8 34.90 38.53 -20.38
C PHE A 8 34.73 37.00 -20.33
N ILE A 9 35.53 36.23 -21.08
CA ILE A 9 35.49 34.77 -21.08
C ILE A 9 36.16 34.20 -19.81
N SER A 10 37.20 34.85 -19.28
CA SER A 10 37.79 34.49 -17.97
C SER A 10 36.88 34.81 -16.78
N ALA A 11 36.07 35.88 -16.86
CA ALA A 11 35.13 36.24 -15.80
C ALA A 11 33.86 35.36 -15.78
N LEU A 12 33.42 34.83 -16.93
CA LEU A 12 32.30 33.86 -17.00
C LEU A 12 32.69 32.42 -16.62
N LEU A 13 33.98 32.07 -16.69
CA LEU A 13 34.50 30.77 -16.23
C LEU A 13 34.94 30.75 -14.75
N ALA A 14 34.91 31.90 -14.08
CA ALA A 14 35.37 32.05 -12.68
C ALA A 14 34.24 32.18 -11.64
N VAL A 15 32.97 32.06 -12.04
CA VAL A 15 31.80 32.25 -11.13
C VAL A 15 31.03 30.95 -10.83
N SER A 16 31.44 29.79 -11.36
CA SER A 16 30.69 28.53 -11.19
C SER A 16 31.29 27.53 -10.19
N VAL A 17 32.33 27.89 -9.44
CA VAL A 17 32.85 27.10 -8.32
C VAL A 17 33.29 28.09 -7.23
N GLN A 18 32.40 28.39 -6.29
CA GLN A 18 32.80 29.12 -5.08
C GLN A 18 33.50 28.13 -4.13
N ALA A 19 34.75 28.43 -3.78
CA ALA A 19 35.25 28.04 -2.46
C ALA A 19 34.30 28.63 -1.40
N GLN A 20 34.02 27.85 -0.35
CA GLN A 20 33.16 28.15 0.81
C GLN A 20 32.53 29.55 0.82
N SER A 21 31.19 29.62 0.79
CA SER A 21 30.50 30.82 1.26
C SER A 21 31.09 31.19 2.62
N ASN A 22 31.32 32.49 2.87
CA ASN A 22 31.78 33.04 4.16
C ASN A 22 30.81 32.76 5.33
N ASP A 23 29.88 31.82 5.19
CA ASP A 23 29.13 31.26 6.30
C ASP A 23 30.13 30.64 7.27
N LYS A 24 30.11 31.14 8.50
CA LYS A 24 30.87 30.56 9.60
C LYS A 24 30.79 29.04 9.55
N PRO A 25 31.89 28.30 9.80
CA PRO A 25 31.81 26.85 9.99
C PRO A 25 30.66 26.59 10.98
N GLY A 26 29.70 25.74 10.59
CA GLY A 26 28.54 25.45 11.41
C GLY A 26 29.01 25.10 12.81
N ASN A 27 28.38 25.64 13.84
CA ASN A 27 28.67 25.23 15.21
C ASN A 27 27.94 23.89 15.45
N TRP A 28 28.36 22.83 14.75
CA TRP A 28 27.68 21.55 14.77
C TRP A 28 27.68 20.99 16.19
N LYS A 29 26.50 20.58 16.66
CA LYS A 29 26.31 20.11 18.03
C LYS A 29 25.53 18.81 18.03
N LEU A 30 25.90 17.93 18.95
CA LEU A 30 25.08 16.75 19.23
C LEU A 30 23.76 17.19 19.87
N ILE A 31 22.66 16.58 19.43
CA ILE A 31 21.34 16.70 20.04
C ILE A 31 21.18 15.49 20.95
N VAL A 32 21.27 15.71 22.26
CA VAL A 32 21.18 14.68 23.30
C VAL A 32 20.34 15.23 24.43
N SER A 33 19.36 14.45 24.88
CA SER A 33 18.45 14.84 25.95
C SER A 33 18.10 13.63 26.81
N ASP A 34 18.35 13.73 28.11
CA ASP A 34 17.94 12.69 29.08
C ASP A 34 16.44 12.81 29.39
N GLU A 35 15.88 14.01 29.29
CA GLU A 35 14.45 14.28 29.53
C GLU A 35 13.58 13.82 28.35
N TYR A 36 14.11 13.96 27.13
CA TYR A 36 13.45 13.59 25.88
C TYR A 36 14.29 12.56 25.10
N PRO A 37 14.33 11.30 25.56
CA PRO A 37 15.17 10.28 24.95
C PRO A 37 14.76 9.99 23.51
N ALA A 38 15.76 9.74 22.66
CA ALA A 38 15.62 9.37 21.26
C ALA A 38 16.28 8.01 20.99
N ASP A 39 15.85 7.31 19.94
CA ASP A 39 16.45 6.05 19.48
C ASP A 39 17.79 6.23 18.73
N ASP A 40 18.11 7.47 18.41
CA ASP A 40 19.34 7.91 17.78
C ASP A 40 19.89 9.19 18.44
N VAL A 41 21.04 9.64 17.93
CA VAL A 41 21.64 10.93 18.30
C VAL A 41 21.44 11.86 17.11
N GLY A 42 21.08 13.14 17.30
CA GLY A 42 21.04 14.11 16.18
C GLY A 42 22.34 14.92 16.07
N VAL A 43 22.62 15.52 14.90
CA VAL A 43 23.67 16.55 14.74
C VAL A 43 23.02 17.82 14.20
N ALA A 44 22.87 18.83 15.06
CA ALA A 44 22.32 20.13 14.70
C ALA A 44 23.32 20.92 13.85
N THR A 45 22.89 21.43 12.71
CA THR A 45 23.62 22.46 11.98
C THR A 45 23.32 23.85 12.56
N TYR A 46 22.04 24.09 12.86
CA TYR A 46 21.58 25.30 13.55
C TYR A 46 20.56 24.96 14.63
N THR A 47 20.46 25.82 15.63
CA THR A 47 19.42 25.82 16.67
C THR A 47 18.53 27.04 16.49
N VAL A 48 17.22 26.84 16.34
CA VAL A 48 16.30 27.92 15.96
C VAL A 48 16.21 29.05 16.99
N THR A 49 16.42 28.75 18.27
CA THR A 49 16.43 29.75 19.35
C THR A 49 17.74 30.53 19.40
N THR A 50 18.90 29.86 19.43
CA THR A 50 20.19 30.54 19.62
C THR A 50 20.73 31.21 18.36
N ASP A 51 20.43 30.65 17.18
CA ASP A 51 20.97 31.15 15.91
C ASP A 51 19.99 32.07 15.16
N PHE A 52 18.69 31.95 15.43
CA PHE A 52 17.63 32.69 14.72
C PHE A 52 16.62 33.41 15.64
N ASN A 53 16.80 33.35 16.96
CA ASN A 53 15.98 34.05 17.96
C ASN A 53 14.49 33.70 17.91
N ALA A 54 14.11 32.46 17.59
CA ALA A 54 12.73 32.00 17.79
C ALA A 54 12.37 32.04 19.28
N ASP A 55 11.11 32.36 19.58
CA ASP A 55 10.58 32.46 20.94
C ASP A 55 9.97 31.12 21.39
N PRO A 56 10.61 30.41 22.34
CA PRO A 56 10.14 29.11 22.83
C PRO A 56 9.02 29.24 23.88
N THR A 57 8.58 30.46 24.23
CA THR A 57 7.47 30.68 25.17
C THR A 57 6.12 30.75 24.48
N GLY A 58 6.11 31.02 23.17
CA GLY A 58 4.90 31.10 22.37
C GLY A 58 4.21 32.47 22.38
N VAL A 59 4.82 33.47 23.01
CA VAL A 59 4.29 34.83 23.06
C VAL A 59 4.50 35.52 21.70
N GLN A 60 5.72 35.48 21.17
CA GLN A 60 6.08 36.05 19.87
C GLN A 60 5.92 35.02 18.75
N ASP A 61 5.57 35.53 17.57
CA ASP A 61 5.50 34.70 16.36
C ASP A 61 6.92 34.33 15.90
N SER A 62 7.18 33.03 15.80
CA SER A 62 8.48 32.47 15.41
C SER A 62 8.57 32.10 13.93
N ARG A 63 7.50 32.32 13.14
CA ARG A 63 7.45 31.93 11.72
C ARG A 63 8.68 32.33 10.90
N ASN A 64 9.10 33.59 10.99
CA ASN A 64 10.22 34.11 10.19
C ASN A 64 11.56 33.50 10.61
N ALA A 65 11.76 33.25 11.91
CA ALA A 65 12.97 32.60 12.41
C ALA A 65 13.08 31.17 11.88
N PHE A 66 11.98 30.41 11.91
CA PHE A 66 11.92 29.05 11.36
C PHE A 66 12.17 29.03 9.86
N GLN A 67 11.43 29.83 9.07
CA GLN A 67 11.58 29.78 7.61
C GLN A 67 12.98 30.23 7.17
N THR A 68 13.54 31.26 7.80
CA THR A 68 14.92 31.72 7.49
C THR A 68 15.95 30.63 7.77
N ALA A 69 15.79 29.89 8.88
CA ALA A 69 16.67 28.79 9.22
C ALA A 69 16.56 27.62 8.23
N LEU A 70 15.33 27.25 7.85
CA LEU A 70 15.05 26.21 6.86
C LEU A 70 15.59 26.56 5.48
N ASP A 71 15.36 27.79 5.02
CA ASP A 71 15.87 28.27 3.73
C ASP A 71 17.40 28.21 3.68
N LYS A 72 18.07 28.64 4.76
CA LYS A 72 19.53 28.59 4.88
C LYS A 72 20.10 27.17 4.80
N LEU A 73 19.40 26.19 5.40
CA LEU A 73 19.79 24.77 5.31
C LEU A 73 19.54 24.17 3.92
N GLY A 74 18.50 24.65 3.24
CA GLY A 74 18.14 24.22 1.89
C GLY A 74 19.08 24.70 0.80
N GLU A 75 19.87 25.75 1.06
CA GLU A 75 20.79 26.32 0.08
C GLU A 75 21.72 25.26 -0.52
N ASN A 76 21.72 25.19 -1.86
CA ASN A 76 22.58 24.29 -2.63
C ASN A 76 22.41 22.79 -2.29
N ARG A 77 21.27 22.39 -1.69
CA ARG A 77 21.03 21.02 -1.20
C ARG A 77 22.11 20.50 -0.24
N ARG A 78 22.79 21.38 0.49
CA ARG A 78 23.77 20.96 1.50
C ARG A 78 23.13 20.11 2.60
N GLY A 79 21.83 20.32 2.84
CA GLY A 79 21.09 19.62 3.87
C GLY A 79 21.55 20.00 5.27
N GLY A 80 21.14 19.21 6.24
CA GLY A 80 21.43 19.44 7.65
C GLY A 80 20.17 19.46 8.51
N THR A 81 20.39 19.57 9.81
CA THR A 81 19.30 19.55 10.80
C THR A 81 19.12 20.93 11.42
N LEU A 82 17.87 21.42 11.40
CA LEU A 82 17.40 22.49 12.27
C LEU A 82 16.94 21.87 13.59
N PHE A 83 17.65 22.17 14.67
CA PHE A 83 17.24 21.79 16.01
C PHE A 83 16.25 22.80 16.61
N VAL A 84 15.16 22.27 17.15
CA VAL A 84 14.07 23.03 17.78
C VAL A 84 13.93 22.54 19.23
N PRO A 85 14.63 23.15 20.21
CA PRO A 85 14.58 22.71 21.60
C PRO A 85 13.16 22.68 22.17
N ALA A 86 12.94 21.92 23.24
CA ALA A 86 11.67 21.87 23.96
C ALA A 86 11.14 23.28 24.28
N GLY A 87 9.84 23.47 24.11
CA GLY A 87 9.21 24.79 24.18
C GLY A 87 7.95 24.88 23.32
N ARG A 88 7.24 26.00 23.43
CA ARG A 88 6.03 26.32 22.67
C ARG A 88 6.34 27.41 21.66
N TYR A 89 6.15 27.15 20.37
CA TYR A 89 6.48 28.08 19.30
C TYR A 89 5.22 28.50 18.57
N ARG A 90 4.81 29.76 18.69
CA ARG A 90 3.67 30.30 17.94
C ARG A 90 4.09 30.55 16.49
N ILE A 91 3.31 30.05 15.53
CA ILE A 91 3.59 30.23 14.10
C ILE A 91 2.33 30.70 13.38
N SER A 92 2.31 31.94 12.89
CA SER A 92 1.15 32.58 12.22
C SER A 92 1.00 32.23 10.73
N GLY A 93 1.48 31.05 10.30
CA GLY A 93 1.16 30.48 8.99
C GLY A 93 2.14 29.37 8.54
N LYS A 94 2.31 29.22 7.22
CA LYS A 94 3.00 28.09 6.58
C LYS A 94 4.52 28.06 6.75
N LEU A 95 5.09 26.85 6.82
CA LEU A 95 6.51 26.57 6.72
C LEU A 95 6.79 25.64 5.54
N TYR A 96 7.91 25.87 4.85
CA TYR A 96 8.43 25.01 3.81
C TYR A 96 9.72 24.37 4.28
N ILE A 97 9.81 23.04 4.20
CA ILE A 97 11.05 22.29 4.45
C ILE A 97 11.70 22.00 3.09
N PRO A 98 12.87 22.61 2.77
CA PRO A 98 13.54 22.39 1.49
C PRO A 98 14.23 21.03 1.41
N SER A 99 14.46 20.54 0.19
CA SER A 99 15.11 19.25 -0.07
C SER A 99 16.43 19.06 0.72
N GLY A 100 16.60 17.90 1.38
CA GLY A 100 17.78 17.53 2.15
C GLY A 100 17.79 18.00 3.61
N VAL A 101 16.78 18.76 4.04
CA VAL A 101 16.68 19.36 5.37
C VAL A 101 15.84 18.51 6.32
N THR A 102 16.31 18.42 7.57
CA THR A 102 15.58 17.84 8.70
C THR A 102 15.19 18.93 9.69
N MET A 103 13.92 18.99 10.10
CA MET A 103 13.49 19.73 11.29
C MET A 103 13.29 18.75 12.43
N ARG A 104 14.09 18.89 13.49
CA ARG A 104 14.10 17.97 14.63
C ARG A 104 13.85 18.71 15.94
N GLY A 105 12.86 18.26 16.70
CA GLY A 105 12.62 18.76 18.06
C GLY A 105 13.16 17.85 19.17
N GLU A 106 12.61 18.05 20.37
CA GLU A 106 12.67 17.14 21.50
C GLU A 106 11.26 16.63 21.76
N TRP A 107 11.09 15.32 21.87
CA TRP A 107 9.77 14.71 21.97
C TRP A 107 9.76 13.57 22.96
N LYS A 108 8.69 13.55 23.75
CA LYS A 108 8.36 12.44 24.62
C LYS A 108 7.22 11.69 23.98
N ARG A 109 7.39 10.38 23.78
CA ARG A 109 6.32 9.53 23.23
C ARG A 109 5.03 9.76 24.02
N PRO A 110 3.94 10.20 23.37
CA PRO A 110 2.72 10.53 24.08
C PRO A 110 2.04 9.25 24.57
N VAL A 111 1.38 9.37 25.71
CA VAL A 111 0.55 8.32 26.30
C VAL A 111 -0.88 8.86 26.35
N LYS A 112 -1.86 8.06 25.93
CA LYS A 112 -3.29 8.44 25.98
C LYS A 112 -3.65 8.95 27.38
N GLY A 113 -4.37 10.07 27.46
CA GLY A 113 -4.77 10.66 28.73
C GLY A 113 -3.67 11.36 29.53
N GLN A 114 -2.43 11.44 29.01
CA GLN A 114 -1.32 12.14 29.66
C GLN A 114 -0.92 13.43 28.91
N PRO A 115 -0.34 14.42 29.61
CA PRO A 115 0.12 15.66 28.98
C PRO A 115 1.14 15.43 27.85
N ILE A 116 1.08 16.30 26.85
CA ILE A 116 2.06 16.35 25.75
C ILE A 116 3.20 17.30 26.13
N GLU A 117 4.43 16.82 25.98
CA GLU A 117 5.66 17.47 26.44
C GLU A 117 6.69 17.60 25.30
N GLY A 118 7.73 18.42 25.51
CA GLY A 118 8.81 18.66 24.54
C GLY A 118 8.55 19.87 23.63
N THR A 119 8.89 19.73 22.35
CA THR A 119 8.75 20.76 21.32
C THR A 119 7.33 20.77 20.77
N ILE A 120 6.63 21.91 20.91
CA ILE A 120 5.24 22.09 20.48
C ILE A 120 5.14 23.26 19.51
N LEU A 121 4.72 22.99 18.28
CA LEU A 121 4.38 24.01 17.29
C LEU A 121 2.90 24.40 17.43
N MET A 122 2.65 25.64 17.80
CA MET A 122 1.30 26.20 17.96
C MET A 122 0.89 26.93 16.68
N VAL A 123 -0.04 26.33 15.94
CA VAL A 123 -0.48 26.85 14.64
C VAL A 123 -1.52 27.94 14.85
N ASP A 124 -1.08 29.20 14.76
CA ASP A 124 -1.95 30.37 14.98
C ASP A 124 -2.77 30.66 13.71
N SER A 125 -3.81 29.84 13.51
CA SER A 125 -4.73 29.88 12.38
C SER A 125 -6.18 29.76 12.86
N GLN A 126 -7.10 30.50 12.24
CA GLN A 126 -8.54 30.50 12.56
C GLN A 126 -9.34 29.41 11.82
N GLY A 127 -8.65 28.43 11.22
CA GLY A 127 -9.27 27.42 10.35
C GLY A 127 -9.47 27.89 8.91
N GLY A 128 -10.22 27.11 8.13
CA GLY A 128 -10.46 27.41 6.72
C GLY A 128 -11.06 26.22 5.98
N ASN A 129 -10.47 25.89 4.84
CA ASN A 129 -10.83 24.73 4.02
C ASN A 129 -9.63 23.77 3.91
N GLU A 130 -9.87 22.54 3.44
CA GLU A 130 -8.82 21.51 3.27
C GLU A 130 -7.93 21.73 2.02
N THR A 131 -7.69 22.98 1.61
CA THR A 131 -6.88 23.27 0.40
C THR A 131 -5.40 22.97 0.67
N GLU A 132 -4.78 22.10 -0.15
CA GLU A 132 -3.37 21.68 0.00
C GLU A 132 -2.38 22.85 -0.02
N SER A 133 -2.56 23.81 -0.90
CA SER A 133 -1.67 24.98 -0.98
C SER A 133 -1.67 25.82 0.31
N ASN A 134 -2.64 25.62 1.21
CA ASN A 134 -2.74 26.25 2.52
C ASN A 134 -2.20 25.43 3.70
N SER A 135 -1.58 24.29 3.44
CA SER A 135 -1.05 23.40 4.48
C SER A 135 -0.06 24.10 5.40
N PHE A 136 -0.02 23.69 6.67
CA PHE A 136 0.86 24.30 7.67
C PHE A 136 2.34 24.00 7.37
N ILE A 137 2.72 22.73 7.28
CA ILE A 137 4.06 22.32 6.85
C ILE A 137 3.95 21.72 5.45
N THR A 138 4.70 22.26 4.50
CA THR A 138 4.85 21.69 3.16
C THR A 138 6.28 21.18 2.98
N MET A 139 6.41 19.91 2.64
CA MET A 139 7.68 19.22 2.52
C MET A 139 8.06 19.05 1.05
N GLU A 140 9.23 19.56 0.67
CA GLU A 140 9.87 19.19 -0.59
C GLU A 140 10.43 17.76 -0.48
N PRO A 141 10.74 17.10 -1.62
CA PRO A 141 11.27 15.75 -1.59
C PRO A 141 12.56 15.59 -0.78
N SER A 142 12.75 14.42 -0.17
CA SER A 142 13.97 14.06 0.60
C SER A 142 14.18 14.95 1.82
N THR A 143 13.15 15.07 2.65
CA THR A 143 13.11 15.89 3.86
C THR A 143 12.63 15.09 5.05
N ALA A 144 12.87 15.61 6.26
CA ALA A 144 12.38 15.00 7.49
C ALA A 144 11.77 16.02 8.47
N LEU A 145 10.67 15.61 9.09
CA LEU A 145 10.03 16.26 10.24
C LEU A 145 10.01 15.25 11.38
N THR A 146 10.70 15.55 12.48
CA THR A 146 10.86 14.55 13.54
C THR A 146 10.94 15.09 14.96
N TYR A 147 10.53 14.27 15.93
CA TYR A 147 10.59 14.54 17.36
C TYR A 147 9.89 15.85 17.77
N LEU A 148 8.62 16.05 17.40
CA LEU A 148 7.85 17.23 17.86
C LEU A 148 6.33 17.01 17.83
N SER A 149 5.61 17.93 18.47
CA SER A 149 4.15 17.95 18.50
C SER A 149 3.60 19.18 17.76
N ILE A 150 2.44 19.04 17.13
CA ILE A 150 1.75 20.13 16.41
C ILE A 150 0.33 20.27 16.95
N TRP A 151 -0.04 21.49 17.33
CA TRP A 151 -1.31 21.81 17.98
C TRP A 151 -1.98 23.05 17.39
N TYR A 152 -3.30 23.00 17.23
CA TYR A 152 -4.16 24.07 16.75
C TYR A 152 -4.97 24.68 17.91
N PRO A 153 -4.53 25.80 18.52
CA PRO A 153 -5.19 26.42 19.67
C PRO A 153 -6.61 26.91 19.41
N HIS A 154 -6.97 27.20 18.15
CA HIS A 154 -8.28 27.77 17.79
C HIS A 154 -9.29 26.72 17.29
N GLN A 155 -8.96 25.43 17.34
CA GLN A 155 -9.92 24.37 17.03
C GLN A 155 -10.87 24.19 18.21
N ASP A 156 -12.16 24.39 17.98
CA ASP A 156 -13.20 24.33 19.00
C ASP A 156 -13.75 22.89 19.08
N PRO A 157 -13.57 22.17 20.21
CA PRO A 157 -14.04 20.80 20.34
C PRO A 157 -15.57 20.65 20.28
N GLU A 158 -16.33 21.70 20.57
CA GLU A 158 -17.80 21.68 20.50
C GLU A 158 -18.31 22.06 19.10
N ASN A 159 -17.43 22.58 18.24
CA ASN A 159 -17.76 22.99 16.88
C ASN A 159 -16.55 22.79 15.96
N ILE A 160 -16.27 21.52 15.65
CA ILE A 160 -15.14 21.14 14.79
C ILE A 160 -15.28 21.84 13.43
N LYS A 161 -14.25 22.63 13.08
CA LYS A 161 -14.16 23.32 11.78
C LYS A 161 -13.04 22.74 10.93
N PRO A 162 -13.16 22.81 9.59
CA PRO A 162 -12.09 22.38 8.71
C PRO A 162 -10.82 23.24 8.84
N TYR A 163 -9.66 22.59 8.75
CA TYR A 163 -8.35 23.22 8.60
C TYR A 163 -7.64 22.62 7.37
N PRO A 164 -6.72 23.36 6.75
CA PRO A 164 -5.79 22.78 5.77
C PRO A 164 -5.02 21.59 6.35
N PRO A 165 -4.44 20.72 5.50
CA PRO A 165 -3.56 19.66 5.96
C PRO A 165 -2.46 20.19 6.90
N THR A 166 -2.17 19.43 7.95
CA THR A 166 -1.10 19.80 8.89
C THR A 166 0.25 19.63 8.24
N VAL A 167 0.44 18.49 7.57
CA VAL A 167 1.64 18.19 6.79
C VAL A 167 1.23 17.79 5.38
N LEU A 168 1.84 18.43 4.39
CA LEU A 168 1.69 18.10 2.98
C LEU A 168 3.01 17.58 2.42
N TYR A 169 2.98 16.40 1.82
CA TYR A 169 4.10 15.89 1.03
C TYR A 169 3.97 16.35 -0.42
N GLY A 170 4.98 17.06 -0.90
CA GLY A 170 5.01 17.65 -2.24
C GLY A 170 4.62 19.12 -2.18
N ARG A 171 5.47 19.96 -2.79
CA ARG A 171 5.25 21.40 -2.94
C ARG A 171 4.86 21.70 -4.37
N ASP A 172 3.80 22.48 -4.55
CA ASP A 172 3.39 22.96 -5.88
C ASP A 172 4.58 23.59 -6.64
N GLY A 173 4.80 23.14 -7.88
CA GLY A 173 5.90 23.59 -8.74
C GLY A 173 7.26 22.94 -8.47
N VAL A 174 7.38 22.09 -7.44
CA VAL A 174 8.55 21.22 -7.21
C VAL A 174 8.14 19.81 -7.57
N TRP A 175 8.85 19.19 -8.51
CA TRP A 175 8.51 17.84 -8.95
C TRP A 175 8.58 16.85 -7.79
N GLY A 176 7.49 16.11 -7.58
CA GLY A 176 7.47 14.95 -6.72
C GLY A 176 7.14 15.21 -5.24
N ASN A 177 6.87 14.13 -4.53
CA ASN A 177 6.73 14.09 -3.08
C ASN A 177 7.65 13.04 -2.44
N GLU A 178 8.73 12.66 -3.15
CA GLU A 178 9.48 11.45 -2.84
C GLU A 178 10.32 11.56 -1.57
N TYR A 179 10.42 10.46 -0.83
CA TYR A 179 11.33 10.35 0.31
C TYR A 179 11.09 11.44 1.38
N CYS A 180 9.84 11.90 1.52
CA CYS A 180 9.44 12.73 2.66
C CYS A 180 9.26 11.84 3.89
N ASN A 181 9.84 12.25 5.02
CA ASN A 181 9.87 11.49 6.27
C ASN A 181 9.16 12.25 7.40
N VAL A 182 8.11 11.68 7.99
CA VAL A 182 7.50 12.18 9.23
C VAL A 182 7.65 11.11 10.28
N ARG A 183 8.43 11.38 11.32
CA ARG A 183 8.82 10.37 12.31
C ARG A 183 8.70 10.90 13.73
N HIS A 184 8.17 10.14 14.70
CA HIS A 184 8.07 10.60 16.11
C HIS A 184 7.33 11.95 16.24
N VAL A 185 6.14 12.02 15.64
CA VAL A 185 5.32 13.25 15.61
C VAL A 185 3.98 13.04 16.29
N THR A 186 3.54 14.05 17.05
CA THR A 186 2.19 14.07 17.63
C THR A 186 1.31 15.14 16.95
N LEU A 187 0.22 14.70 16.35
CA LEU A 187 -0.81 15.53 15.72
C LEU A 187 -1.96 15.74 16.72
N VAL A 188 -1.86 16.75 17.57
CA VAL A 188 -2.73 16.87 18.76
C VAL A 188 -4.21 16.91 18.38
N ASN A 189 -4.59 17.82 17.48
CA ASN A 189 -5.99 18.06 17.08
C ASN A 189 -6.08 18.54 15.62
N SER A 190 -5.19 18.02 14.78
CA SER A 190 -5.17 18.28 13.34
C SER A 190 -6.50 17.92 12.70
N TYR A 191 -7.12 18.81 11.93
CA TYR A 191 -8.32 18.42 11.18
C TYR A 191 -8.00 17.34 10.14
N SER A 192 -7.03 17.64 9.26
CA SER A 192 -6.39 16.67 8.38
C SER A 192 -4.91 16.60 8.76
N GLY A 193 -4.43 15.39 9.05
CA GLY A 193 -3.08 15.14 9.53
C GLY A 193 -2.04 15.25 8.42
N ILE A 194 -1.58 14.11 7.90
CA ILE A 194 -0.55 14.01 6.87
C ILE A 194 -1.22 13.65 5.54
N ILE A 195 -1.08 14.51 4.55
CA ILE A 195 -1.66 14.33 3.22
C ILE A 195 -0.53 14.25 2.21
N LEU A 196 -0.55 13.20 1.40
CA LEU A 196 0.27 13.14 0.20
C LEU A 196 -0.45 13.92 -0.90
N SER A 197 0.27 14.85 -1.56
CA SER A 197 -0.37 15.75 -2.51
C SER A 197 -1.19 15.00 -3.56
N ARG A 198 -2.45 15.40 -3.68
CA ARG A 198 -3.41 14.84 -4.65
C ARG A 198 -3.13 15.31 -6.09
N SER A 199 -2.15 16.19 -6.30
CA SER A 199 -1.76 16.72 -7.60
C SER A 199 -0.29 16.44 -7.98
N ASN A 200 0.64 16.49 -7.03
CA ASN A 200 2.07 16.47 -7.35
C ASN A 200 2.60 15.07 -7.72
N GLY A 201 2.01 14.02 -7.14
CA GLY A 201 2.47 12.63 -7.27
C GLY A 201 3.89 12.40 -6.75
N GLY A 202 4.30 11.13 -6.64
CA GLY A 202 5.66 10.73 -6.26
C GLY A 202 5.67 9.36 -5.58
N GLY A 203 6.66 9.04 -4.74
CA GLY A 203 6.80 7.71 -4.17
C GLY A 203 7.78 7.60 -3.00
N CYS A 204 7.77 6.47 -2.31
CA CYS A 204 8.60 6.22 -1.13
C CYS A 204 8.38 7.16 0.08
N PRO A 205 7.14 7.53 0.47
CA PRO A 205 6.90 8.23 1.73
C PRO A 205 7.33 7.36 2.91
N ASN A 206 7.80 7.99 3.98
CA ASN A 206 8.10 7.33 5.24
C ASN A 206 7.31 8.03 6.36
N ILE A 207 6.42 7.30 7.02
CA ILE A 207 5.67 7.75 8.19
C ILE A 207 5.88 6.71 9.29
N TYR A 208 6.43 7.14 10.43
CA TYR A 208 6.83 6.24 11.51
C TYR A 208 6.54 6.83 12.91
N ASP A 209 5.96 6.06 13.81
CA ASP A 209 5.76 6.44 15.23
C ASP A 209 4.99 7.76 15.36
N VAL A 210 3.81 7.83 14.72
CA VAL A 210 2.94 9.02 14.68
C VAL A 210 1.72 8.82 15.57
N TYR A 211 1.44 9.81 16.42
CA TYR A 211 0.38 9.77 17.42
C TYR A 211 -0.59 10.92 17.26
N GLY A 212 -1.80 10.82 17.80
CA GLY A 212 -2.63 11.99 18.07
C GLY A 212 -4.12 11.80 17.82
N THR A 213 -4.83 12.91 17.73
CA THR A 213 -6.27 12.98 17.43
C THR A 213 -6.52 13.75 16.13
N PRO A 214 -6.15 13.21 14.96
CA PRO A 214 -6.65 13.75 13.71
C PRO A 214 -8.18 13.66 13.66
N LEU A 215 -8.86 14.73 13.25
CA LEU A 215 -10.31 14.82 13.38
C LEU A 215 -11.05 14.24 12.17
N SER A 216 -10.81 14.77 10.97
CA SER A 216 -11.44 14.34 9.72
C SER A 216 -10.69 13.16 9.11
N ARG A 217 -9.37 13.29 8.95
CA ARG A 217 -8.53 12.18 8.51
C ARG A 217 -7.11 12.25 9.05
N GLY A 218 -6.59 11.09 9.48
CA GLY A 218 -5.22 10.98 9.97
C GLY A 218 -4.19 11.05 8.86
N ILE A 219 -4.21 10.06 7.98
CA ILE A 219 -3.28 9.98 6.84
C ILE A 219 -4.09 9.72 5.57
N GLU A 220 -3.84 10.50 4.52
CA GLU A 220 -4.36 10.20 3.17
C GLU A 220 -3.19 9.90 2.22
N ILE A 221 -3.17 8.65 1.76
CA ILE A 221 -2.22 8.12 0.78
C ILE A 221 -2.89 8.22 -0.58
N ASP A 222 -2.30 9.00 -1.50
CA ASP A 222 -2.79 9.10 -2.88
C ASP A 222 -1.63 9.43 -3.84
N ASN A 223 -1.84 9.13 -5.13
CA ASN A 223 -0.87 9.32 -6.21
C ASN A 223 0.55 8.79 -5.90
N ILE A 224 0.63 7.65 -5.21
CA ILE A 224 1.88 6.96 -4.97
C ILE A 224 2.23 6.08 -6.17
N ALA A 225 3.43 6.28 -6.71
CA ALA A 225 4.02 5.57 -7.84
C ALA A 225 5.23 4.69 -7.47
N ASP A 226 5.69 4.72 -6.20
CA ASP A 226 6.79 3.89 -5.68
C ASP A 226 6.63 3.68 -4.17
N VAL A 227 7.24 2.63 -3.63
CA VAL A 227 6.76 1.95 -2.41
C VAL A 227 7.02 2.71 -1.10
N GLY A 228 5.96 3.05 -0.38
CA GLY A 228 5.99 3.76 0.90
C GLY A 228 6.04 2.88 2.16
N ARG A 229 6.39 3.47 3.31
CA ARG A 229 6.37 2.85 4.64
C ARG A 229 5.48 3.67 5.58
N PHE A 230 4.48 3.03 6.16
CA PHE A 230 3.51 3.60 7.08
C PHE A 230 3.44 2.72 8.31
N GLU A 231 4.17 3.08 9.36
CA GLU A 231 4.42 2.18 10.48
C GLU A 231 4.20 2.84 11.83
N TRP A 232 3.71 2.10 12.82
CA TRP A 232 3.55 2.60 14.19
C TRP A 232 2.67 3.86 14.26
N ILE A 233 1.45 3.75 13.76
CA ILE A 233 0.49 4.85 13.70
C ILE A 233 -0.56 4.64 14.79
N HIS A 234 -0.70 5.61 15.69
CA HIS A 234 -1.52 5.53 16.89
C HIS A 234 -2.53 6.69 16.96
N PHE A 235 -3.78 6.46 16.55
CA PHE A 235 -4.82 7.50 16.58
C PHE A 235 -5.93 7.18 17.56
N SER A 236 -6.27 8.18 18.37
CA SER A 236 -7.33 8.09 19.39
C SER A 236 -7.82 9.49 19.78
N PRO A 237 -9.12 9.68 20.06
CA PRO A 237 -9.66 10.88 20.70
C PRO A 237 -8.99 11.28 22.02
N ASP A 238 -8.33 10.34 22.71
CA ASP A 238 -7.77 10.55 24.05
C ASP A 238 -6.46 11.33 24.08
N TYR A 239 -5.77 11.44 22.94
CA TYR A 239 -4.55 12.25 22.88
C TYR A 239 -4.85 13.74 23.00
N TRP A 240 -5.92 14.25 22.37
CA TRP A 240 -6.31 15.65 22.51
C TRP A 240 -6.88 15.94 23.90
N ALA A 241 -7.84 15.14 24.37
CA ALA A 241 -8.44 15.34 25.70
C ALA A 241 -7.42 15.21 26.84
N GLY A 242 -6.46 14.29 26.70
CA GLY A 242 -5.38 14.09 27.67
C GLY A 242 -4.24 15.10 27.57
N SER A 243 -4.15 15.88 26.50
CA SER A 243 -2.93 16.61 26.12
C SER A 243 -2.39 17.61 27.14
N GLY A 244 -3.22 18.06 28.10
CA GLY A 244 -2.87 19.13 29.04
C GLY A 244 -2.67 20.49 28.38
N LEU A 245 -3.02 20.63 27.09
CA LEU A 245 -2.96 21.89 26.35
C LEU A 245 -4.24 22.71 26.56
N GLU A 246 -4.12 24.02 26.36
CA GLU A 246 -5.28 24.93 26.52
C GLU A 246 -6.40 24.54 25.53
N GLY A 247 -7.65 24.59 25.98
CA GLY A 247 -8.79 24.21 25.16
C GLY A 247 -8.94 22.71 24.89
N ALA A 248 -8.15 21.83 25.54
CA ALA A 248 -8.36 20.38 25.47
C ALA A 248 -9.77 20.00 25.97
N PRO A 249 -10.53 19.17 25.22
CA PRO A 249 -11.87 18.75 25.63
C PRO A 249 -11.84 17.76 26.80
N LYS A 250 -13.00 17.57 27.43
CA LYS A 250 -13.19 16.46 28.38
C LYS A 250 -13.30 15.15 27.60
N VAL A 251 -12.69 14.09 28.12
CA VAL A 251 -12.78 12.73 27.54
C VAL A 251 -14.24 12.36 27.26
N GLY A 252 -14.51 11.91 26.04
CA GLY A 252 -15.84 11.47 25.60
C GLY A 252 -16.89 12.57 25.42
N SER A 253 -16.51 13.86 25.34
CA SER A 253 -17.45 14.92 24.96
C SER A 253 -17.75 14.94 23.45
N ALA A 254 -18.52 15.93 22.97
CA ALA A 254 -19.08 15.97 21.61
C ALA A 254 -18.06 15.79 20.46
N TYR A 255 -16.80 16.19 20.67
CA TYR A 255 -15.74 16.00 19.67
C TYR A 255 -15.48 14.51 19.36
N ALA A 256 -15.58 13.62 20.35
CA ALA A 256 -15.34 12.19 20.18
C ALA A 256 -16.46 11.55 19.33
N ASP A 257 -17.71 11.93 19.60
CA ASP A 257 -18.86 11.51 18.78
C ASP A 257 -18.73 12.03 17.34
N TRP A 258 -18.25 13.26 17.17
CA TRP A 258 -18.00 13.81 15.83
C TRP A 258 -16.95 12.99 15.07
N ILE A 259 -15.85 12.59 15.72
CA ILE A 259 -14.82 11.74 15.11
C ILE A 259 -15.38 10.34 14.80
N TYR A 260 -16.19 9.75 15.69
CA TYR A 260 -16.83 8.46 15.44
C TYR A 260 -17.78 8.51 14.22
N GLN A 261 -18.44 9.64 13.98
CA GLN A 261 -19.36 9.82 12.86
C GLN A 261 -18.69 10.24 11.54
N ASN A 262 -17.51 10.87 11.59
CA ASN A 262 -16.91 11.52 10.41
C ASN A 262 -15.45 11.15 10.14
N GLY A 263 -14.69 10.80 11.18
CA GLY A 263 -13.25 10.64 11.13
C GLY A 263 -12.80 9.33 10.48
N THR A 264 -11.75 9.40 9.67
CA THR A 264 -11.06 8.19 9.17
C THR A 264 -9.60 8.18 9.61
N GLY A 265 -9.13 7.10 10.21
CA GLY A 265 -7.73 7.00 10.63
C GLY A 265 -6.76 7.03 9.45
N ILE A 266 -6.83 6.02 8.57
CA ILE A 266 -6.03 5.96 7.34
C ILE A 266 -6.95 5.82 6.12
N VAL A 267 -6.71 6.66 5.11
CA VAL A 267 -7.32 6.57 3.78
C VAL A 267 -6.25 6.20 2.77
N MET A 268 -6.38 5.03 2.16
CA MET A 268 -5.51 4.57 1.08
C MET A 268 -6.22 4.67 -0.27
N ARG A 269 -5.67 5.46 -1.18
CA ARG A 269 -6.21 5.69 -2.54
C ARG A 269 -5.28 5.09 -3.59
N ARG A 270 -4.96 5.78 -4.68
CA ARG A 270 -3.98 5.23 -5.63
C ARG A 270 -2.64 5.04 -4.90
N ASN A 271 -2.29 3.77 -4.77
CA ASN A 271 -1.08 3.30 -4.14
C ASN A 271 -0.53 2.16 -5.00
N ASP A 272 0.53 2.45 -5.75
CA ASP A 272 1.32 1.44 -6.46
C ASP A 272 2.24 0.74 -5.46
N TRP A 273 1.63 0.01 -4.52
CA TRP A 273 2.25 -0.76 -3.44
C TRP A 273 2.85 0.10 -2.31
N SER A 274 2.51 -0.21 -1.06
CA SER A 274 3.18 0.33 0.14
C SER A 274 3.06 -0.64 1.31
N TYR A 275 3.96 -0.49 2.28
CA TYR A 275 3.98 -1.23 3.53
C TYR A 275 3.21 -0.47 4.61
N THR A 276 2.14 -1.07 5.15
CA THR A 276 1.39 -0.50 6.27
C THR A 276 1.41 -1.47 7.44
N CYS A 277 2.17 -1.16 8.50
CA CYS A 277 2.44 -2.12 9.58
C CYS A 277 2.24 -1.51 10.97
N PHE A 278 1.80 -2.30 11.94
CA PHE A 278 1.69 -1.88 13.35
C PHE A 278 0.80 -0.65 13.53
N ILE A 279 -0.48 -0.81 13.20
CA ILE A 279 -1.47 0.27 13.22
C ILE A 279 -2.37 0.10 14.44
N ASP A 280 -2.60 1.17 15.20
CA ASP A 280 -3.51 1.21 16.34
C ASP A 280 -4.44 2.43 16.20
N ILE A 281 -5.70 2.17 15.87
CA ILE A 281 -6.69 3.22 15.63
C ILE A 281 -7.96 2.88 16.39
N GLU A 282 -8.47 3.84 17.16
CA GLU A 282 -9.71 3.65 17.91
C GLU A 282 -10.64 4.86 17.93
N GLY A 283 -11.95 4.62 17.99
CA GLY A 283 -12.95 5.68 18.14
C GLY A 283 -13.24 6.48 16.86
N TYR A 284 -12.95 5.91 15.68
CA TYR A 284 -13.16 6.55 14.38
C TYR A 284 -14.36 5.98 13.63
N ASN A 285 -14.90 6.73 12.66
CA ASN A 285 -15.86 6.16 11.71
C ASN A 285 -15.26 4.96 10.97
N LYS A 286 -14.06 5.15 10.45
CA LYS A 286 -13.30 4.12 9.74
C LYS A 286 -11.90 4.05 10.31
N GLY A 287 -11.48 2.87 10.75
CA GLY A 287 -10.08 2.64 11.12
C GLY A 287 -9.18 2.78 9.90
N PHE A 288 -9.45 1.95 8.89
CA PHE A 288 -8.76 1.94 7.60
C PHE A 288 -9.78 1.95 6.45
N CYS A 289 -9.55 2.79 5.44
CA CYS A 289 -10.42 2.92 4.28
C CYS A 289 -9.63 2.83 2.98
N THR A 290 -10.08 2.02 2.01
CA THR A 290 -9.61 2.13 0.62
C THR A 290 -10.53 3.01 -0.22
N GLY A 291 -10.02 3.56 -1.32
CA GLY A 291 -10.78 4.46 -2.20
C GLY A 291 -10.15 4.64 -3.58
N ALA A 292 -10.94 5.13 -4.54
CA ALA A 292 -10.37 5.70 -5.75
C ALA A 292 -9.55 6.96 -5.45
N SER A 293 -8.57 7.23 -6.31
CA SER A 293 -7.78 8.47 -6.29
C SER A 293 -8.64 9.72 -6.41
N LYS A 294 -8.22 10.79 -5.73
CA LYS A 294 -8.79 12.14 -5.91
C LYS A 294 -8.34 12.81 -7.21
N SER A 295 -7.25 12.34 -7.83
CA SER A 295 -6.83 12.78 -9.17
C SER A 295 -7.63 12.12 -10.30
N GLY A 296 -8.44 11.09 -9.98
CA GLY A 296 -9.28 10.37 -10.93
C GLY A 296 -8.65 9.11 -11.54
N ASP A 297 -7.42 8.76 -11.16
CA ASP A 297 -6.69 7.61 -11.69
C ASP A 297 -6.30 6.61 -10.60
N GLY A 298 -6.76 5.36 -10.72
CA GLY A 298 -6.32 4.22 -9.92
C GLY A 298 -7.04 4.01 -8.56
N VAL A 299 -6.82 2.80 -8.04
CA VAL A 299 -7.26 2.27 -6.73
C VAL A 299 -6.07 1.56 -6.07
N PRO A 300 -6.07 1.35 -4.74
CA PRO A 300 -4.90 0.82 -4.04
C PRO A 300 -4.66 -0.67 -4.28
N ASN A 301 -3.40 -1.06 -4.08
CA ASN A 301 -2.99 -2.39 -3.64
C ASN A 301 -1.97 -2.25 -2.50
N GLY A 302 -1.57 -3.37 -1.90
CA GLY A 302 -0.46 -3.41 -0.95
C GLY A 302 -0.60 -4.47 0.13
N HIS A 303 0.38 -4.53 1.03
CA HIS A 303 0.32 -5.41 2.19
C HIS A 303 0.11 -4.62 3.47
N ASN A 304 -0.56 -5.26 4.42
CA ASN A 304 -0.90 -4.70 5.71
C ASN A 304 -0.63 -5.76 6.80
N TYR A 305 0.01 -5.37 7.90
CA TYR A 305 0.38 -6.31 8.97
C TYR A 305 0.17 -5.70 10.37
N GLY A 306 -0.39 -6.47 11.31
CA GLY A 306 -0.44 -6.09 12.72
C GLY A 306 -1.32 -4.87 12.98
N PHE A 307 -2.61 -4.97 12.66
CA PHE A 307 -3.57 -3.89 12.88
C PHE A 307 -4.33 -4.14 14.18
N ASN A 308 -4.58 -3.10 14.96
CA ASN A 308 -5.45 -3.09 16.12
C ASN A 308 -6.49 -1.99 15.92
N LEU A 309 -7.70 -2.38 15.53
CA LEU A 309 -8.80 -1.46 15.21
C LEU A 309 -9.92 -1.64 16.22
N ARG A 310 -10.19 -0.60 17.02
CA ARG A 310 -11.06 -0.72 18.19
C ARG A 310 -12.15 0.34 18.23
N ASN A 311 -13.36 -0.02 18.65
CA ASN A 311 -14.42 0.96 18.88
C ASN A 311 -14.68 1.90 17.67
N CYS A 312 -14.53 1.40 16.45
CA CYS A 312 -14.83 2.15 15.23
C CYS A 312 -16.25 1.81 14.74
N GLU A 313 -16.88 2.66 13.92
CA GLU A 313 -18.10 2.21 13.21
C GLU A 313 -17.72 1.05 12.26
N THR A 314 -16.65 1.21 11.49
CA THR A 314 -16.07 0.14 10.69
C THR A 314 -14.57 0.03 10.93
N GLY A 315 -14.07 -1.17 11.21
CA GLY A 315 -12.64 -1.44 11.28
C GLY A 315 -11.98 -1.18 9.92
N ILE A 316 -12.23 -2.08 8.96
CA ILE A 316 -11.69 -2.01 7.59
C ILE A 316 -12.83 -1.79 6.60
N TYR A 317 -12.81 -0.67 5.89
CA TYR A 317 -13.78 -0.33 4.86
C TYR A 317 -13.12 -0.34 3.47
N VAL A 318 -13.56 -1.23 2.60
CA VAL A 318 -12.97 -1.45 1.27
C VAL A 318 -13.88 -0.91 0.18
N ASN A 319 -13.42 0.13 -0.51
CA ASN A 319 -14.10 0.78 -1.62
C ASN A 319 -13.13 1.05 -2.78
N GLY A 320 -12.63 -0.01 -3.37
CA GLY A 320 -11.65 -0.01 -4.44
C GLY A 320 -10.38 -0.73 -4.02
N VAL A 321 -9.98 -1.71 -4.81
CA VAL A 321 -8.74 -2.48 -4.71
C VAL A 321 -8.38 -2.86 -6.13
N SER A 322 -7.14 -2.68 -6.56
CA SER A 322 -6.71 -3.06 -7.91
C SER A 322 -6.63 -4.59 -8.04
N SER A 323 -6.60 -5.12 -9.27
CA SER A 323 -6.42 -6.55 -9.52
C SER A 323 -5.17 -7.18 -8.88
N ALA A 324 -4.18 -6.38 -8.47
CA ALA A 324 -3.01 -6.85 -7.73
C ALA A 324 -3.35 -7.42 -6.34
N GLY A 325 -4.44 -6.96 -5.72
CA GLY A 325 -4.90 -7.43 -4.41
C GLY A 325 -4.47 -6.54 -3.24
N ILE A 326 -5.08 -6.80 -2.08
CA ILE A 326 -4.68 -6.17 -0.81
C ILE A 326 -4.69 -7.22 0.30
N MET A 327 -3.59 -7.34 1.02
CA MET A 327 -3.40 -8.32 2.08
C MET A 327 -3.49 -7.67 3.47
N PHE A 328 -4.19 -8.29 4.41
CA PHE A 328 -4.16 -7.99 5.84
C PHE A 328 -3.78 -9.25 6.62
N THR A 329 -2.77 -9.13 7.45
CA THR A 329 -2.27 -10.24 8.27
C THR A 329 -2.21 -9.83 9.72
N ARG A 330 -2.74 -10.67 10.62
CA ARG A 330 -2.83 -10.36 12.06
C ARG A 330 -3.51 -9.03 12.34
N ALA A 331 -4.66 -8.81 11.70
CA ALA A 331 -5.55 -7.73 12.09
C ALA A 331 -6.42 -8.21 13.27
N HIS A 332 -6.41 -7.45 14.37
CA HIS A 332 -7.28 -7.57 15.51
C HIS A 332 -8.33 -6.46 15.44
N ILE A 333 -9.61 -6.84 15.33
CA ILE A 333 -10.73 -5.91 15.26
C ILE A 333 -11.67 -6.22 16.41
N GLU A 334 -11.94 -5.21 17.25
CA GLU A 334 -12.68 -5.40 18.49
C GLU A 334 -13.64 -4.24 18.75
N ASP A 335 -14.85 -4.57 19.20
CA ASP A 335 -15.90 -3.62 19.59
C ASP A 335 -16.31 -2.61 18.51
N CYS A 336 -15.93 -2.85 17.26
CA CYS A 336 -16.43 -2.10 16.12
C CYS A 336 -17.89 -2.48 15.83
N GLU A 337 -18.68 -1.59 15.22
CA GLU A 337 -19.99 -2.00 14.70
C GLU A 337 -19.81 -3.03 13.58
N ASN A 338 -18.92 -2.74 12.63
CA ASN A 338 -18.56 -3.63 11.53
C ASN A 338 -17.06 -3.94 11.55
N GLY A 339 -16.70 -5.21 11.31
CA GLY A 339 -15.31 -5.65 11.22
C GLY A 339 -14.69 -5.24 9.89
N VAL A 340 -15.00 -5.98 8.83
CA VAL A 340 -14.58 -5.71 7.45
C VAL A 340 -15.80 -5.55 6.55
N ALA A 341 -15.94 -4.39 5.92
CA ALA A 341 -17.01 -4.10 4.96
C ALA A 341 -16.42 -3.86 3.57
N VAL A 342 -16.87 -4.63 2.57
CA VAL A 342 -16.39 -4.55 1.19
C VAL A 342 -17.54 -4.15 0.26
N VAL A 343 -17.49 -2.91 -0.22
CA VAL A 343 -18.49 -2.35 -1.13
C VAL A 343 -18.05 -2.40 -2.60
N SER A 344 -16.74 -2.36 -2.84
CA SER A 344 -16.17 -2.47 -4.19
C SER A 344 -14.72 -2.94 -4.12
N ALA A 345 -14.33 -3.87 -4.99
CA ALA A 345 -12.95 -4.29 -5.19
C ALA A 345 -12.83 -5.01 -6.55
N GLU A 346 -11.78 -4.71 -7.33
CA GLU A 346 -11.45 -5.47 -8.55
C GLU A 346 -10.62 -6.71 -8.21
N GLY A 347 -9.61 -6.54 -7.35
CA GLY A 347 -8.78 -7.63 -6.85
C GLY A 347 -9.27 -8.22 -5.52
N PRO A 348 -8.58 -9.26 -5.03
CA PRO A 348 -8.93 -9.89 -3.76
C PRO A 348 -8.57 -9.04 -2.54
N VAL A 349 -9.36 -9.23 -1.49
CA VAL A 349 -9.10 -8.79 -0.11
C VAL A 349 -8.73 -10.04 0.69
N GLN A 350 -7.45 -10.18 1.01
CA GLN A 350 -6.89 -11.35 1.70
C GLN A 350 -6.75 -11.05 3.21
N LEU A 351 -7.24 -11.96 4.05
CA LEU A 351 -7.16 -11.92 5.52
C LEU A 351 -6.45 -13.18 6.02
N TYR A 352 -5.30 -13.04 6.65
CA TYR A 352 -4.53 -14.17 7.21
C TYR A 352 -4.32 -14.00 8.72
N GLY A 353 -4.83 -14.92 9.53
CA GLY A 353 -4.54 -14.92 10.96
C GLY A 353 -5.18 -13.73 11.68
N CYS A 354 -6.30 -13.23 11.16
CA CYS A 354 -7.02 -12.10 11.73
C CYS A 354 -8.02 -12.58 12.80
N ASP A 355 -8.17 -11.80 13.87
CA ASP A 355 -9.15 -12.02 14.93
C ASP A 355 -10.19 -10.89 14.88
N ILE A 356 -11.45 -11.24 14.61
CA ILE A 356 -12.50 -10.27 14.31
C ILE A 356 -13.68 -10.50 15.25
N SER A 357 -13.97 -9.49 16.07
CA SER A 357 -15.14 -9.40 16.94
C SER A 357 -15.86 -8.08 16.67
N ALA A 358 -17.04 -8.16 16.06
CA ALA A 358 -17.86 -6.99 15.73
C ALA A 358 -19.25 -7.07 16.40
N LYS A 359 -19.86 -5.92 16.67
CA LYS A 359 -21.20 -5.81 17.29
C LYS A 359 -22.32 -6.14 16.29
N GLN A 360 -22.12 -5.84 15.01
CA GLN A 360 -23.08 -6.11 13.92
C GLN A 360 -22.50 -7.16 12.96
N ALA A 361 -21.77 -6.76 11.91
CA ALA A 361 -21.19 -7.70 10.93
C ALA A 361 -19.67 -7.82 11.11
N ALA A 362 -19.18 -9.05 11.29
CA ALA A 362 -17.74 -9.33 11.26
C ALA A 362 -17.19 -9.14 9.84
N ILE A 363 -17.90 -9.68 8.85
CA ILE A 363 -17.60 -9.55 7.42
C ILE A 363 -18.89 -9.17 6.71
N TYR A 364 -18.83 -8.16 5.85
CA TYR A 364 -19.93 -7.74 4.99
C TYR A 364 -19.44 -7.52 3.57
N THR A 365 -20.11 -8.11 2.58
CA THR A 365 -19.94 -7.74 1.16
C THR A 365 -21.26 -7.22 0.59
N GLU A 366 -21.20 -6.14 -0.20
CA GLU A 366 -22.40 -5.51 -0.77
C GLU A 366 -22.98 -6.31 -1.95
N SER A 367 -24.31 -6.33 -2.10
CA SER A 367 -24.98 -6.94 -3.25
C SER A 367 -24.56 -6.24 -4.55
N GLY A 368 -24.34 -7.00 -5.62
CA GLY A 368 -23.85 -6.47 -6.89
C GLY A 368 -22.37 -6.06 -6.90
N ALA A 369 -21.70 -6.07 -5.74
CA ALA A 369 -20.24 -6.02 -5.71
C ALA A 369 -19.70 -7.40 -6.13
N SER A 370 -18.57 -7.40 -6.84
CA SER A 370 -17.87 -8.62 -7.26
C SER A 370 -16.50 -8.81 -6.56
N PRO A 371 -16.36 -8.52 -5.25
CA PRO A 371 -15.08 -8.67 -4.58
C PRO A 371 -14.74 -10.15 -4.42
N ARG A 372 -13.47 -10.43 -4.14
CA ARG A 372 -13.05 -11.74 -3.62
C ARG A 372 -12.50 -11.56 -2.22
N VAL A 373 -13.22 -12.01 -1.21
CA VAL A 373 -12.79 -11.95 0.20
C VAL A 373 -12.28 -13.33 0.60
N MET A 374 -11.02 -13.41 1.02
CA MET A 374 -10.32 -14.67 1.26
C MET A 374 -9.76 -14.71 2.68
N LEU A 375 -10.17 -15.69 3.49
CA LEU A 375 -9.73 -15.89 4.87
C LEU A 375 -8.89 -17.16 4.97
N GLN A 376 -7.77 -17.08 5.68
CA GLN A 376 -6.93 -18.22 6.05
C GLN A 376 -6.57 -18.13 7.54
N GLN A 377 -6.85 -19.19 8.31
CA GLN A 377 -6.47 -19.25 9.73
C GLN A 377 -6.98 -18.07 10.56
N CYS A 378 -8.13 -17.52 10.21
CA CYS A 378 -8.76 -16.42 10.94
C CYS A 378 -9.64 -16.94 12.09
N ALA A 379 -10.04 -16.04 12.97
CA ALA A 379 -11.08 -16.27 13.96
C ALA A 379 -12.17 -15.20 13.88
N ILE A 380 -13.41 -15.64 13.69
CA ILE A 380 -14.60 -14.80 13.73
C ILE A 380 -15.28 -15.01 15.08
N ARG A 381 -15.03 -14.11 16.03
CA ARG A 381 -15.46 -14.24 17.42
C ARG A 381 -16.91 -13.84 17.64
N ASN A 382 -17.33 -12.74 17.01
CA ASN A 382 -18.67 -12.19 17.11
C ASN A 382 -19.01 -11.37 15.87
N GLY A 383 -20.31 -11.20 15.63
CA GLY A 383 -20.86 -10.49 14.47
C GLY A 383 -21.18 -11.43 13.31
N ALA A 384 -22.15 -11.03 12.49
CA ALA A 384 -22.60 -11.80 11.34
C ALA A 384 -21.56 -11.81 10.20
N VAL A 385 -21.49 -12.91 9.45
CA VAL A 385 -20.78 -12.97 8.17
C VAL A 385 -21.82 -12.93 7.07
N ASN A 386 -21.98 -11.77 6.45
CA ASN A 386 -23.01 -11.48 5.44
C ASN A 386 -22.36 -11.21 4.09
N CYS A 387 -22.28 -12.23 3.25
CA CYS A 387 -21.69 -12.13 1.92
C CYS A 387 -22.81 -11.97 0.88
N LEU A 388 -23.15 -10.74 0.50
CA LEU A 388 -24.27 -10.49 -0.41
C LEU A 388 -23.87 -10.47 -1.89
N GLY A 389 -22.59 -10.27 -2.18
CA GLY A 389 -22.02 -10.33 -3.54
C GLY A 389 -20.58 -10.85 -3.56
N GLY A 390 -20.16 -11.39 -4.71
CA GLY A 390 -18.79 -11.82 -4.97
C GLY A 390 -18.41 -13.19 -4.40
N ASP A 391 -17.11 -13.43 -4.30
CA ASP A 391 -16.53 -14.69 -3.81
C ASP A 391 -16.17 -14.55 -2.33
N PHE A 392 -16.74 -15.41 -1.47
CA PHE A 392 -16.30 -15.55 -0.08
C PHE A 392 -15.58 -16.90 0.12
N ILE A 393 -14.29 -16.84 0.39
CA ILE A 393 -13.46 -18.02 0.59
C ILE A 393 -12.96 -18.02 2.02
N ALA A 394 -13.23 -19.07 2.79
CA ALA A 394 -12.69 -19.22 4.14
C ALA A 394 -12.11 -20.61 4.30
N SER A 395 -10.84 -20.67 4.69
CA SER A 395 -10.14 -21.91 4.95
C SER A 395 -9.48 -21.91 6.33
N ASP A 396 -9.53 -23.06 7.01
CA ASP A 396 -8.89 -23.29 8.30
C ASP A 396 -9.28 -22.23 9.36
N THR A 397 -10.50 -21.70 9.27
CA THR A 397 -10.99 -20.55 10.05
C THR A 397 -11.93 -21.00 11.17
N ASP A 398 -11.85 -20.33 12.32
CA ASP A 398 -12.74 -20.52 13.47
C ASP A 398 -13.95 -19.58 13.39
N PHE A 399 -15.16 -20.12 13.59
CA PHE A 399 -16.41 -19.37 13.69
C PHE A 399 -17.05 -19.59 15.07
N ASP A 400 -16.87 -18.60 15.95
CA ASP A 400 -17.42 -18.58 17.31
C ASP A 400 -18.68 -17.70 17.42
N ASN A 401 -19.06 -17.03 16.32
CA ASN A 401 -20.17 -16.08 16.25
C ASN A 401 -21.58 -16.71 16.38
N GLY A 402 -22.60 -15.84 16.44
CA GLY A 402 -24.00 -16.23 16.55
C GLY A 402 -24.55 -16.94 15.30
N THR A 403 -25.64 -17.71 15.45
CA THR A 403 -26.32 -18.39 14.34
C THR A 403 -27.29 -17.45 13.60
N PRO A 404 -27.42 -17.56 12.26
CA PRO A 404 -26.55 -18.33 11.38
C PRO A 404 -25.15 -17.73 11.34
N GLN A 405 -24.11 -18.57 11.40
CA GLN A 405 -22.72 -18.09 11.44
C GLN A 405 -22.31 -17.44 10.13
N ILE A 406 -22.82 -17.96 9.00
CA ILE A 406 -22.50 -17.49 7.65
C ILE A 406 -23.80 -17.40 6.84
N TYR A 407 -24.00 -16.27 6.19
CA TYR A 407 -25.03 -16.06 5.18
C TYR A 407 -24.37 -15.74 3.83
N ILE A 408 -24.74 -16.51 2.81
CA ILE A 408 -24.31 -16.30 1.42
C ILE A 408 -25.55 -15.90 0.61
N GLY A 409 -25.53 -14.69 0.05
CA GLY A 409 -26.61 -14.15 -0.77
C GLY A 409 -26.64 -14.71 -2.19
N SER A 410 -27.70 -14.36 -2.93
CA SER A 410 -27.94 -14.85 -4.30
C SER A 410 -26.86 -14.49 -5.30
N ASP A 411 -26.20 -13.34 -5.08
CA ASP A 411 -25.21 -12.77 -5.98
C ASP A 411 -23.78 -13.09 -5.51
N ALA A 412 -23.66 -13.88 -4.44
CA ALA A 412 -22.40 -14.35 -3.88
C ALA A 412 -22.23 -15.85 -4.13
N ARG A 413 -20.99 -16.34 -4.02
CA ARG A 413 -20.66 -17.77 -3.96
C ARG A 413 -19.54 -18.02 -2.98
N THR A 414 -19.36 -19.27 -2.57
CA THR A 414 -18.41 -19.58 -1.50
C THR A 414 -17.57 -20.84 -1.70
N ILE A 415 -16.37 -20.80 -1.13
CA ILE A 415 -15.55 -21.96 -0.81
C ILE A 415 -15.30 -21.95 0.71
N LEU A 416 -15.80 -22.96 1.41
CA LEU A 416 -15.56 -23.17 2.84
C LEU A 416 -14.80 -24.49 3.00
N THR A 417 -13.56 -24.44 3.50
CA THR A 417 -12.68 -25.62 3.59
C THR A 417 -12.05 -25.76 4.97
N GLY A 418 -12.26 -26.90 5.66
CA GLY A 418 -11.60 -27.20 6.94
C GLY A 418 -11.90 -26.24 8.10
N ASN A 419 -12.98 -25.46 8.00
CA ASN A 419 -13.41 -24.51 9.02
C ASN A 419 -14.00 -25.21 10.25
N ARG A 420 -13.90 -24.54 11.40
CA ARG A 420 -14.34 -25.03 12.71
C ARG A 420 -15.42 -24.10 13.26
N PHE A 421 -16.42 -24.66 13.94
CA PHE A 421 -17.54 -23.89 14.50
C PHE A 421 -17.68 -24.23 15.98
N ALA A 422 -17.75 -23.20 16.84
CA ALA A 422 -17.96 -23.40 18.29
C ALA A 422 -19.35 -23.99 18.62
N LYS A 423 -20.31 -23.76 17.73
CA LYS A 423 -21.66 -24.33 17.77
C LYS A 423 -21.87 -25.19 16.52
N THR A 424 -22.99 -25.92 16.44
CA THR A 424 -23.39 -26.57 15.19
C THR A 424 -23.37 -25.55 14.05
N ALA A 425 -22.70 -25.90 12.96
CA ALA A 425 -22.60 -25.03 11.79
C ALA A 425 -23.99 -24.78 11.19
N ASP A 426 -24.42 -23.52 11.14
CA ASP A 426 -25.62 -23.06 10.43
C ASP A 426 -25.20 -22.07 9.35
N ILE A 427 -25.12 -22.57 8.11
CA ILE A 427 -24.75 -21.80 6.92
C ILE A 427 -26.01 -21.63 6.08
N LYS A 428 -26.46 -20.38 5.92
CA LYS A 428 -27.57 -20.04 5.03
C LYS A 428 -27.02 -19.73 3.64
N ASN A 429 -27.06 -20.73 2.76
CA ASN A 429 -26.60 -20.59 1.39
C ASN A 429 -27.77 -20.32 0.43
N GLN A 430 -27.94 -19.06 0.03
CA GLN A 430 -28.92 -18.61 -0.96
C GLN A 430 -28.28 -18.37 -2.33
N SER A 431 -27.02 -18.77 -2.52
CA SER A 431 -26.28 -18.58 -3.77
C SER A 431 -26.99 -19.23 -4.95
N LEU A 432 -27.03 -18.52 -6.08
CA LEU A 432 -27.46 -19.07 -7.37
C LEU A 432 -26.33 -19.82 -8.08
N PHE A 433 -25.12 -19.75 -7.55
CA PHE A 433 -23.91 -20.27 -8.16
C PHE A 433 -23.40 -21.52 -7.43
N GLU A 434 -22.49 -22.23 -8.09
CA GLU A 434 -21.77 -23.31 -7.48
C GLU A 434 -20.98 -22.84 -6.25
N CYS A 435 -21.16 -23.56 -5.15
CA CYS A 435 -20.45 -23.37 -3.89
C CYS A 435 -19.77 -24.68 -3.48
N ARG A 436 -18.64 -24.58 -2.78
CA ARG A 436 -17.93 -25.72 -2.19
C ARG A 436 -17.93 -25.59 -0.68
N ILE A 437 -18.54 -26.53 0.03
CA ILE A 437 -18.60 -26.52 1.50
C ILE A 437 -18.14 -27.88 1.99
N ASP A 438 -16.97 -27.91 2.63
CA ASP A 438 -16.33 -29.10 3.15
C ASP A 438 -15.55 -28.75 4.41
N HIS A 439 -16.00 -29.22 5.57
CA HIS A 439 -15.35 -28.94 6.85
C HIS A 439 -14.36 -30.03 7.26
N THR A 440 -13.96 -30.92 6.34
CA THR A 440 -12.88 -31.86 6.57
C THR A 440 -11.60 -31.09 6.92
N PRO A 441 -10.95 -31.36 8.07
CA PRO A 441 -9.77 -30.63 8.49
C PRO A 441 -8.65 -30.68 7.43
N VAL A 442 -8.11 -29.51 7.10
CA VAL A 442 -6.96 -29.39 6.20
C VAL A 442 -5.65 -29.47 6.96
N LYS A 443 -4.58 -29.91 6.29
CA LYS A 443 -3.23 -29.91 6.84
C LYS A 443 -2.43 -28.76 6.22
N THR A 444 -2.58 -27.58 6.80
CA THR A 444 -1.84 -26.36 6.45
C THR A 444 -0.80 -26.08 7.54
N LYS A 445 0.31 -25.43 7.18
CA LYS A 445 1.25 -24.93 8.19
C LYS A 445 0.63 -23.72 8.90
N PRO A 446 0.79 -23.59 10.22
CA PRO A 446 0.41 -22.38 10.94
C PRO A 446 1.15 -21.17 10.40
N LEU A 447 0.47 -20.03 10.30
CA LEU A 447 1.09 -18.72 10.09
C LEU A 447 2.19 -18.52 11.13
N PRO A 448 3.46 -18.33 10.74
CA PRO A 448 4.54 -18.15 11.69
C PRO A 448 4.39 -16.84 12.46
N GLU A 449 4.88 -16.82 13.70
CA GLU A 449 5.10 -15.58 14.43
C GLU A 449 6.18 -14.75 13.74
N PHE A 450 5.98 -13.43 13.71
CA PHE A 450 7.00 -12.49 13.26
C PHE A 450 7.33 -11.56 14.43
N PRO A 451 8.61 -11.28 14.69
CA PRO A 451 8.99 -10.43 15.81
C PRO A 451 8.47 -9.01 15.63
N GLU A 452 8.10 -8.37 16.74
CA GLU A 452 7.80 -6.94 16.76
C GLU A 452 9.04 -6.15 16.30
N MET A 453 8.91 -5.38 15.22
CA MET A 453 10.04 -4.68 14.58
C MET A 453 10.32 -3.34 15.23
N LYS A 454 10.77 -3.38 16.49
CA LYS A 454 11.30 -2.18 17.18
C LYS A 454 12.62 -1.75 16.53
N VAL A 455 12.75 -0.46 16.25
CA VAL A 455 14.00 0.16 15.80
C VAL A 455 15.03 0.00 16.92
N PRO A 456 16.18 -0.66 16.66
CA PRO A 456 17.27 -0.76 17.61
C PRO A 456 17.90 0.61 17.88
N GLU A 457 18.32 0.86 19.12
CA GLU A 457 19.13 2.03 19.42
C GLU A 457 20.48 1.92 18.71
N THR A 458 20.83 2.94 17.92
CA THR A 458 22.06 2.96 17.12
C THR A 458 22.89 4.21 17.41
N LYS A 459 23.97 4.02 18.18
CA LYS A 459 24.86 5.10 18.62
C LYS A 459 26.31 4.62 18.72
N PRO A 460 27.30 5.52 18.62
CA PRO A 460 28.69 5.17 18.91
C PRO A 460 28.89 4.83 20.39
N ALA A 461 30.05 4.24 20.71
CA ALA A 461 30.40 3.89 22.09
C ALA A 461 30.55 5.12 23.01
N ARG A 462 30.82 6.30 22.44
CA ARG A 462 30.98 7.57 23.14
C ARG A 462 30.30 8.70 22.37
N LEU A 463 29.57 9.56 23.06
CA LEU A 463 28.94 10.76 22.48
C LEU A 463 29.96 11.91 22.40
N ALA A 464 30.76 11.90 21.35
CA ALA A 464 31.70 12.96 21.00
C ALA A 464 31.60 13.24 19.49
N LEU A 465 31.79 14.49 19.09
CA LEU A 465 31.69 14.92 17.69
C LEU A 465 33.08 15.28 17.15
N TYR A 466 33.41 14.73 15.99
CA TYR A 466 34.64 15.05 15.25
C TYR A 466 34.26 15.51 13.84
N ASN A 467 34.51 16.77 13.55
CA ASN A 467 34.23 17.32 12.23
C ASN A 467 35.45 17.11 11.32
N VAL A 468 35.27 16.46 10.18
CA VAL A 468 36.37 16.15 9.25
C VAL A 468 37.08 17.39 8.71
N LEU A 469 36.43 18.56 8.71
CA LEU A 469 37.08 19.81 8.29
C LEU A 469 38.24 20.19 9.22
N ASP A 470 38.15 19.85 10.52
CA ASP A 470 39.21 20.11 11.50
C ASP A 470 40.45 19.23 11.27
N PHE A 471 40.30 18.18 10.47
CA PHE A 471 41.36 17.26 10.05
C PHE A 471 41.84 17.55 8.62
N GLY A 472 41.40 18.66 8.02
CA GLY A 472 41.84 19.12 6.71
C GLY A 472 41.06 18.53 5.53
N ALA A 473 39.86 17.99 5.74
CA ALA A 473 38.96 17.66 4.64
C ALA A 473 38.42 18.95 3.98
N GLU A 474 38.29 18.93 2.66
CA GLU A 474 37.85 20.05 1.83
C GLU A 474 36.77 19.55 0.84
N PRO A 475 35.49 19.48 1.25
CA PRO A 475 34.40 19.20 0.33
C PRO A 475 34.16 20.38 -0.62
N PHE A 476 33.73 20.08 -1.83
CA PHE A 476 33.21 21.11 -2.73
C PHE A 476 31.68 21.07 -2.79
N VAL A 477 31.08 22.21 -3.14
CA VAL A 477 29.63 22.39 -3.22
C VAL A 477 29.29 22.88 -4.62
N VAL A 478 28.17 22.41 -5.15
CA VAL A 478 27.62 22.84 -6.45
C VAL A 478 26.40 23.70 -6.19
N THR A 479 26.30 24.84 -6.87
CA THR A 479 25.15 25.73 -6.72
C THR A 479 23.90 25.09 -7.30
N PHE A 480 22.88 24.93 -6.44
CA PHE A 480 21.59 24.35 -6.80
C PHE A 480 20.48 25.33 -6.44
N ASN A 481 19.75 25.82 -7.43
CA ASN A 481 18.63 26.75 -7.27
C ASN A 481 17.53 26.48 -8.31
N SER A 482 16.44 27.26 -8.25
CA SER A 482 15.28 27.10 -9.14
C SER A 482 15.58 27.33 -10.63
N SER A 483 16.73 27.93 -10.98
CA SER A 483 17.16 28.13 -12.37
C SER A 483 18.20 27.10 -12.84
N SER A 484 18.66 26.21 -11.95
CA SER A 484 19.62 25.16 -12.30
C SER A 484 19.01 24.17 -13.28
N ASN A 485 19.75 23.83 -14.34
CA ASN A 485 19.41 22.74 -15.26
C ASN A 485 20.48 21.64 -15.27
N THR A 486 20.11 20.47 -15.83
CA THR A 486 20.97 19.28 -15.91
C THR A 486 22.37 19.59 -16.42
N THR A 487 22.49 20.24 -17.58
CA THR A 487 23.80 20.49 -18.23
C THR A 487 24.72 21.36 -17.36
N GLN A 488 24.17 22.41 -16.75
CA GLN A 488 24.93 23.30 -15.86
C GLN A 488 25.43 22.54 -14.62
N LEU A 489 24.54 21.77 -13.98
CA LEU A 489 24.87 20.99 -12.79
C LEU A 489 25.93 19.93 -13.10
N GLN A 490 25.77 19.17 -14.17
CA GLN A 490 26.73 18.14 -14.57
C GLN A 490 28.12 18.75 -14.89
N SER A 491 28.15 19.90 -15.57
CA SER A 491 29.41 20.61 -15.86
C SER A 491 30.08 21.13 -14.58
N ALA A 492 29.31 21.68 -13.65
CA ALA A 492 29.81 22.16 -12.36
C ALA A 492 30.34 21.01 -11.50
N ILE A 493 29.62 19.88 -11.43
CA ILE A 493 30.07 18.67 -10.71
C ILE A 493 31.38 18.15 -11.33
N SER A 494 31.44 18.00 -12.65
CA SER A 494 32.64 17.50 -13.35
C SER A 494 33.86 18.41 -13.12
N THR A 495 33.65 19.73 -13.22
CA THR A 495 34.70 20.72 -12.95
C THR A 495 35.15 20.65 -11.49
N GLY A 496 34.22 20.53 -10.54
CA GLY A 496 34.51 20.34 -9.12
C GLY A 496 35.36 19.10 -8.86
N LEU A 497 34.94 17.93 -9.37
CA LEU A 497 35.66 16.66 -9.23
C LEU A 497 37.09 16.70 -9.79
N SER A 498 37.31 17.40 -10.91
CA SER A 498 38.64 17.56 -11.50
C SER A 498 39.61 18.39 -10.66
N LYS A 499 39.08 19.31 -9.82
CA LYS A 499 39.84 20.21 -8.97
C LYS A 499 39.85 19.81 -7.49
N ALA A 500 38.96 18.90 -7.10
CA ALA A 500 38.77 18.49 -5.71
C ALA A 500 40.02 17.80 -5.14
N LYS A 501 40.32 18.13 -3.89
CA LYS A 501 41.33 17.48 -3.07
C LYS A 501 40.92 16.05 -2.71
N ASP A 502 41.89 15.14 -2.62
CA ASP A 502 41.64 13.83 -2.02
C ASP A 502 41.46 13.94 -0.50
N ASN A 503 40.30 13.54 -0.01
CA ASN A 503 39.88 13.64 1.39
C ASN A 503 40.18 12.38 2.21
N THR A 504 40.71 11.32 1.59
CA THR A 504 40.90 10.00 2.23
C THR A 504 41.65 10.11 3.55
N ALA A 505 42.82 10.77 3.55
CA ALA A 505 43.67 10.86 4.74
C ALA A 505 43.02 11.67 5.87
N ALA A 506 42.35 12.79 5.55
CA ALA A 506 41.69 13.64 6.54
C ALA A 506 40.51 12.92 7.22
N ILE A 507 39.68 12.22 6.43
CA ILE A 507 38.55 11.44 6.96
C ILE A 507 39.07 10.30 7.84
N GLN A 508 40.09 9.55 7.40
CA GLN A 508 40.65 8.46 8.20
C GLN A 508 41.29 8.97 9.50
N GLN A 509 41.98 10.11 9.49
CA GLN A 509 42.54 10.71 10.70
C GLN A 509 41.46 11.07 11.73
N ALA A 510 40.31 11.58 11.28
CA ALA A 510 39.18 11.86 12.17
C ALA A 510 38.61 10.56 12.78
N LEU A 511 38.46 9.50 11.98
CA LEU A 511 38.02 8.16 12.42
C LEU A 511 38.99 7.55 13.44
N ASP A 512 40.29 7.59 13.16
CA ASP A 512 41.33 7.08 14.04
C ASP A 512 41.38 7.89 15.34
N LYS A 513 41.19 9.21 15.26
CA LYS A 513 41.14 10.08 16.43
C LYS A 513 39.97 9.74 17.33
N ALA A 514 38.76 9.60 16.77
CA ALA A 514 37.58 9.16 17.51
C ALA A 514 37.80 7.81 18.20
N ALA A 515 38.38 6.85 17.49
CA ALA A 515 38.70 5.53 18.04
C ALA A 515 39.70 5.61 19.20
N SER A 516 40.78 6.38 19.05
CA SER A 516 41.82 6.55 20.08
C SER A 516 41.29 7.16 21.39
N GLU A 517 40.16 7.87 21.33
CA GLU A 517 39.52 8.50 22.48
C GLU A 517 38.28 7.73 22.98
N GLY A 518 38.07 6.49 22.50
CA GLY A 518 37.02 5.59 22.98
C GLY A 518 35.72 5.62 22.20
N GLY A 519 35.70 6.21 21.00
CA GLY A 519 34.54 6.29 20.13
C GLY A 519 34.07 7.71 19.86
N GLY A 520 33.08 7.83 18.97
CA GLY A 520 32.51 9.13 18.58
C GLY A 520 31.79 9.09 17.24
N ILE A 521 31.14 10.21 16.93
CA ILE A 521 30.57 10.50 15.62
C ILE A 521 31.60 11.31 14.84
N VAL A 522 32.09 10.74 13.73
CA VAL A 522 32.85 11.47 12.72
C VAL A 522 31.86 12.01 11.70
N TYR A 523 31.71 13.33 11.70
CA TYR A 523 30.69 14.03 10.94
C TYR A 523 31.27 14.62 9.66
N LEU A 524 30.58 14.34 8.55
CA LEU A 524 30.81 14.89 7.22
C LEU A 524 29.79 16.01 6.97
N PRO A 525 30.15 17.29 7.04
CA PRO A 525 29.28 18.37 6.59
C PRO A 525 28.82 18.21 5.13
N GLY A 526 27.69 18.82 4.78
CA GLY A 526 27.10 18.69 3.44
C GLY A 526 28.05 19.16 2.32
N GLY A 527 28.22 18.31 1.31
CA GLY A 527 29.16 18.53 0.21
C GLY A 527 29.66 17.24 -0.43
N ARG A 528 30.48 17.38 -1.47
CA ARG A 528 31.08 16.28 -2.23
C ARG A 528 32.54 16.10 -1.85
N TYR A 529 32.90 14.89 -1.42
CA TYR A 529 34.23 14.51 -0.96
C TYR A 529 34.85 13.53 -1.94
N LYS A 530 35.83 13.99 -2.72
CA LYS A 530 36.65 13.09 -3.53
C LYS A 530 37.52 12.21 -2.63
N VAL A 531 37.44 10.90 -2.81
CA VAL A 531 38.19 9.90 -2.05
C VAL A 531 38.84 8.90 -2.98
N MET A 532 40.18 8.82 -2.93
CA MET A 532 40.97 7.98 -3.83
C MET A 532 41.50 6.70 -3.17
N GLY A 533 41.49 6.60 -1.84
CA GLY A 533 41.86 5.38 -1.10
C GLY A 533 40.70 4.76 -0.33
N ASN A 534 40.99 3.68 0.39
CA ASN A 534 40.03 2.96 1.23
C ASN A 534 39.93 3.58 2.63
N LEU A 535 38.79 3.40 3.28
CA LEU A 535 38.51 3.87 4.64
C LEU A 535 38.13 2.70 5.56
N THR A 536 38.43 2.83 6.85
CA THR A 536 37.99 1.89 7.89
C THR A 536 37.33 2.68 9.02
N VAL A 537 36.08 2.36 9.33
CA VAL A 537 35.38 2.86 10.53
C VAL A 537 35.74 1.92 11.69
N PRO A 538 36.49 2.40 12.71
CA PRO A 538 36.94 1.57 13.81
C PRO A 538 35.79 1.19 14.77
N THR A 539 36.06 0.23 15.66
CA THR A 539 35.10 -0.18 16.70
C THR A 539 34.61 1.00 17.53
N GLY A 540 33.30 1.07 17.76
CA GLY A 540 32.65 2.09 18.58
C GLY A 540 32.58 3.50 17.95
N VAL A 541 33.01 3.64 16.70
CA VAL A 541 32.95 4.90 15.92
C VAL A 541 31.81 4.83 14.91
N GLU A 542 31.16 5.97 14.67
CA GLU A 542 30.16 6.13 13.62
C GLU A 542 30.63 7.16 12.58
N LEU A 543 30.53 6.84 11.29
CA LEU A 543 30.69 7.81 10.20
C LEU A 543 29.32 8.34 9.78
N ARG A 544 29.12 9.66 9.84
CA ARG A 544 27.81 10.28 9.65
C ARG A 544 27.82 11.42 8.63
N GLY A 545 26.80 11.47 7.76
CA GLY A 545 26.56 12.59 6.84
C GLY A 545 25.52 13.61 7.31
N ALA A 546 25.34 14.67 6.53
CA ALA A 546 24.52 15.82 6.88
C ALA A 546 23.01 15.66 6.60
N SER A 547 22.61 14.65 5.81
CA SER A 547 21.21 14.34 5.51
C SER A 547 20.89 12.92 5.98
N ASP A 548 20.73 12.77 7.29
CA ASP A 548 20.33 11.52 7.93
C ASP A 548 18.82 11.29 7.83
N LEU A 549 18.38 10.88 6.65
CA LEU A 549 16.98 10.55 6.36
C LEU A 549 16.92 9.48 5.27
N GLY A 550 15.84 8.69 5.26
CA GLY A 550 15.65 7.65 4.25
C GLY A 550 15.46 8.27 2.87
N SER A 551 16.45 8.10 1.98
CA SER A 551 16.38 8.53 0.58
C SER A 551 17.40 7.81 -0.30
N VAL A 552 17.13 7.73 -1.60
CA VAL A 552 18.14 7.39 -2.61
C VAL A 552 19.11 8.56 -2.83
N PRO A 553 20.31 8.35 -3.41
CA PRO A 553 21.22 9.43 -3.77
C PRO A 553 20.62 10.41 -4.80
N ARG A 554 20.23 11.62 -4.38
CA ARG A 554 19.68 12.69 -5.26
C ARG A 554 20.51 13.98 -5.24
N GLY A 555 21.74 13.89 -4.77
CA GLY A 555 22.71 14.98 -4.78
C GLY A 555 22.63 15.92 -3.57
N GLN A 556 21.90 15.56 -2.52
CA GLN A 556 21.80 16.26 -1.25
C GLN A 556 22.77 15.69 -0.19
N GLY A 557 23.08 16.48 0.83
CA GLY A 557 23.83 16.03 2.00
C GLY A 557 25.30 15.74 1.72
N SER A 558 25.82 14.66 2.31
CA SER A 558 27.24 14.28 2.25
C SER A 558 27.45 13.13 1.27
N ILE A 559 28.26 13.39 0.24
CA ILE A 559 28.49 12.47 -0.87
C ILE A 559 29.97 12.11 -0.91
N LEU A 560 30.30 10.83 -0.76
CA LEU A 560 31.63 10.28 -1.00
C LEU A 560 31.75 9.90 -2.47
N GLU A 561 32.63 10.58 -3.19
CA GLU A 561 32.91 10.40 -4.61
C GLU A 561 34.10 9.44 -4.76
N VAL A 562 33.81 8.15 -4.98
CA VAL A 562 34.74 7.04 -4.82
C VAL A 562 35.51 6.74 -6.10
N TYR A 563 36.85 6.71 -6.00
CA TYR A 563 37.77 6.32 -7.08
C TYR A 563 38.59 5.05 -6.76
N ALA A 564 38.52 4.55 -5.52
CA ALA A 564 39.30 3.40 -5.09
C ALA A 564 38.80 2.09 -5.72
N GLY A 565 39.72 1.18 -6.09
CA GLY A 565 39.39 -0.20 -6.45
C GLY A 565 38.96 -0.45 -7.90
N LYS A 566 39.08 0.52 -8.81
CA LYS A 566 38.72 0.35 -10.22
C LYS A 566 39.47 -0.80 -10.89
N GLY A 567 38.73 -1.72 -11.51
CA GLY A 567 39.29 -2.88 -12.19
C GLY A 567 39.87 -3.95 -11.25
N GLN A 568 39.54 -3.88 -9.96
CA GLN A 568 40.05 -4.79 -8.92
C GLN A 568 38.88 -5.50 -8.22
N PRO A 569 38.09 -6.36 -8.89
CA PRO A 569 36.90 -7.00 -8.31
C PRO A 569 37.16 -7.79 -7.01
N GLN A 570 38.38 -8.31 -6.84
CA GLN A 570 38.84 -9.05 -5.65
C GLN A 570 39.73 -8.20 -4.73
N GLY A 571 39.80 -6.89 -4.98
CA GLY A 571 40.58 -5.94 -4.19
C GLY A 571 39.92 -5.60 -2.86
N GLN A 572 40.55 -4.68 -2.12
CA GLN A 572 40.00 -4.20 -0.85
C GLN A 572 38.72 -3.38 -1.07
N SER A 573 37.66 -3.73 -0.33
CA SER A 573 36.40 -2.96 -0.26
C SER A 573 36.64 -1.49 0.11
N PHE A 574 35.89 -0.57 -0.47
CA PHE A 574 36.11 0.87 -0.26
C PHE A 574 36.05 1.24 1.23
N LEU A 575 34.93 0.90 1.90
CA LEU A 575 34.71 1.17 3.32
C LEU A 575 34.62 -0.14 4.10
N LYS A 576 35.42 -0.28 5.16
CA LYS A 576 35.31 -1.36 6.14
C LYS A 576 34.63 -0.89 7.41
N LEU A 577 33.66 -1.67 7.90
CA LEU A 577 33.00 -1.45 9.18
C LEU A 577 33.49 -2.51 10.18
N SER A 578 34.12 -2.06 11.27
CA SER A 578 34.60 -2.90 12.37
C SER A 578 33.44 -3.27 13.31
N ALA A 579 33.65 -4.23 14.22
CA ALA A 579 32.62 -4.59 15.20
C ALA A 579 32.13 -3.37 15.99
N GLY A 580 30.81 -3.23 16.19
CA GLY A 580 30.20 -2.11 16.92
C GLY A 580 30.34 -0.74 16.26
N SER A 581 30.71 -0.68 14.97
CA SER A 581 30.81 0.58 14.22
C SER A 581 29.52 0.90 13.45
N GLY A 582 29.34 2.17 13.14
CA GLY A 582 28.14 2.67 12.48
C GLY A 582 28.41 3.46 11.20
N LEU A 583 27.46 3.39 10.26
CA LEU A 583 27.42 4.23 9.06
C LEU A 583 26.02 4.81 8.90
N ARG A 584 25.92 6.14 8.77
CA ARG A 584 24.62 6.83 8.83
C ARG A 584 24.52 8.06 7.92
N GLY A 585 23.46 8.16 7.11
CA GLY A 585 23.14 9.39 6.37
C GLY A 585 24.17 9.80 5.30
N VAL A 586 24.88 8.83 4.71
CA VAL A 586 25.93 9.06 3.71
C VAL A 586 25.52 8.49 2.35
N SER A 587 25.78 9.24 1.28
CA SER A 587 25.66 8.74 -0.09
C SER A 587 27.03 8.43 -0.70
N PHE A 588 27.12 7.37 -1.49
CA PHE A 588 28.29 6.98 -2.25
C PHE A 588 27.99 7.11 -3.75
N ASP A 589 28.90 7.73 -4.51
CA ASP A 589 28.88 7.72 -5.98
C ASP A 589 30.22 7.21 -6.52
N TYR A 590 30.18 6.56 -7.67
CA TYR A 590 31.38 6.12 -8.41
C TYR A 590 31.47 6.91 -9.73
N PRO A 591 32.17 8.06 -9.76
CA PRO A 591 32.16 8.96 -10.93
C PRO A 591 32.70 8.34 -12.22
N GLU A 592 33.55 7.32 -12.10
CA GLU A 592 34.17 6.65 -13.26
C GLU A 592 33.29 5.57 -13.91
N GLN A 593 32.11 5.29 -13.33
CA GLN A 593 31.10 4.41 -13.91
C GLN A 593 30.20 5.21 -14.84
N VAL A 594 30.75 5.64 -15.98
CA VAL A 594 30.07 6.48 -16.96
C VAL A 594 29.19 5.65 -17.91
N SER A 595 28.07 6.22 -18.35
CA SER A 595 27.08 5.52 -19.19
C SER A 595 27.63 4.99 -20.52
N SER A 596 28.68 5.59 -21.07
CA SER A 596 29.35 5.11 -22.29
C SER A 596 30.02 3.74 -22.15
N LEU A 597 30.16 3.23 -20.92
CA LEU A 597 30.66 1.88 -20.64
C LEU A 597 29.57 0.80 -20.78
N LEU A 598 28.28 1.17 -20.76
CA LEU A 598 27.18 0.21 -20.79
C LEU A 598 27.22 -0.67 -22.05
N PRO A 599 26.91 -1.98 -21.94
CA PRO A 599 26.53 -2.69 -20.71
C PRO A 599 27.73 -3.22 -19.88
N LYS A 600 28.98 -2.96 -20.29
CA LYS A 600 30.19 -3.51 -19.65
C LYS A 600 30.82 -2.49 -18.69
N MET A 601 30.22 -2.37 -17.52
CA MET A 601 30.70 -1.46 -16.47
C MET A 601 32.06 -1.91 -15.91
N ASN A 602 32.83 -0.96 -15.36
CA ASN A 602 34.09 -1.31 -14.70
C ASN A 602 33.80 -2.12 -13.44
N GLU A 603 34.58 -3.16 -13.18
CA GLU A 603 34.42 -3.96 -11.97
C GLU A 603 35.09 -3.26 -10.77
N TYR A 604 34.41 -3.30 -9.62
CA TYR A 604 34.91 -2.79 -8.33
C TYR A 604 34.70 -3.85 -7.22
N PRO A 605 35.50 -3.81 -6.14
CA PRO A 605 35.18 -4.48 -4.88
C PRO A 605 33.79 -4.09 -4.35
N TYR A 606 33.39 -4.73 -3.25
CA TYR A 606 32.25 -4.25 -2.47
C TYR A 606 32.50 -2.82 -1.96
N CYS A 607 31.49 -1.97 -2.06
CA CYS A 607 31.55 -0.60 -1.55
C CYS A 607 31.70 -0.61 -0.02
N ILE A 608 30.97 -1.48 0.66
CA ILE A 608 30.97 -1.63 2.11
C ILE A 608 31.24 -3.10 2.46
N GLN A 609 32.18 -3.36 3.36
CA GLN A 609 32.41 -4.67 3.94
C GLN A 609 32.33 -4.61 5.46
N VAL A 610 31.53 -5.48 6.05
CA VAL A 610 31.48 -5.66 7.49
C VAL A 610 32.48 -6.72 7.92
N THR A 611 33.20 -6.42 8.99
CA THR A 611 34.32 -7.25 9.49
C THR A 611 34.11 -7.74 10.93
N GLY A 612 32.93 -7.52 11.50
CA GLY A 612 32.58 -7.95 12.84
C GLY A 612 31.09 -7.84 13.14
N LYS A 613 30.72 -8.10 14.40
CA LYS A 613 29.35 -8.09 14.89
C LYS A 613 28.86 -6.71 15.31
N ASP A 614 27.55 -6.60 15.57
CA ASP A 614 26.90 -5.43 16.17
C ASP A 614 27.09 -4.12 15.36
N VAL A 615 27.21 -4.24 14.03
CA VAL A 615 27.32 -3.11 13.08
C VAL A 615 25.95 -2.63 12.64
N TYR A 616 25.81 -1.31 12.44
CA TYR A 616 24.62 -0.72 11.84
C TYR A 616 24.92 0.13 10.59
N ILE A 617 24.04 0.03 9.59
CA ILE A 617 24.05 0.80 8.34
C ILE A 617 22.66 1.42 8.19
N VAL A 618 22.52 2.73 8.37
CA VAL A 618 21.22 3.42 8.47
C VAL A 618 21.15 4.59 7.50
N ASN A 619 20.09 4.71 6.71
CA ASN A 619 19.89 5.83 5.77
C ASN A 619 21.09 6.03 4.81
N VAL A 620 21.54 4.95 4.18
CA VAL A 620 22.73 4.95 3.31
C VAL A 620 22.32 4.81 1.85
N GLY A 621 22.81 5.73 1.02
CA GLY A 621 22.57 5.74 -0.41
C GLY A 621 23.75 5.19 -1.21
N LEU A 622 23.55 4.18 -2.04
CA LEU A 622 24.54 3.67 -2.98
C LEU A 622 24.19 4.11 -4.40
N ARG A 623 25.15 4.66 -5.14
CA ARG A 623 24.95 4.99 -6.55
C ARG A 623 26.12 4.52 -7.39
N ALA A 624 25.79 3.92 -8.53
CA ALA A 624 26.75 3.44 -9.53
C ALA A 624 27.83 2.49 -8.96
N ALA A 625 27.61 1.90 -7.78
CA ALA A 625 28.49 0.87 -7.25
C ALA A 625 28.47 -0.35 -8.18
N TYR A 626 29.55 -1.13 -8.19
CA TYR A 626 29.51 -2.44 -8.86
C TYR A 626 28.96 -3.51 -7.91
N ASN A 627 29.54 -3.58 -6.70
CA ASN A 627 29.07 -4.40 -5.59
C ASN A 627 28.78 -3.49 -4.38
N GLY A 628 27.65 -3.69 -3.71
CA GLY A 628 27.17 -2.85 -2.60
C GLY A 628 27.75 -3.25 -1.25
N VAL A 629 27.10 -4.17 -0.55
CA VAL A 629 27.38 -4.54 0.85
C VAL A 629 27.75 -6.02 1.00
N ASP A 630 28.89 -6.27 1.63
CA ASP A 630 29.40 -7.59 2.01
C ASP A 630 29.17 -7.86 3.51
N LEU A 631 28.25 -8.78 3.79
CA LEU A 631 27.93 -9.37 5.09
C LEU A 631 28.16 -10.90 5.08
N PHE A 632 29.04 -11.39 4.21
CA PHE A 632 29.21 -12.83 4.00
C PHE A 632 30.68 -13.30 4.06
N THR A 633 31.63 -12.42 3.77
CA THR A 633 33.06 -12.76 3.86
C THR A 633 33.48 -13.01 5.30
N ASN A 634 32.90 -12.30 6.26
CA ASN A 634 33.13 -12.46 7.69
C ASN A 634 31.82 -12.82 8.41
N LYS A 635 31.92 -13.40 9.61
CA LYS A 635 30.78 -13.58 10.50
C LYS A 635 30.34 -12.22 11.08
N CYS A 636 29.12 -11.81 10.78
CA CYS A 636 28.55 -10.49 11.05
C CYS A 636 27.29 -10.61 11.91
N ASP A 637 27.42 -11.18 13.11
CA ASP A 637 26.27 -11.37 14.01
C ASP A 637 25.60 -10.05 14.38
N ASN A 638 24.28 -10.08 14.53
CA ASN A 638 23.45 -8.93 14.91
C ASN A 638 23.63 -7.70 13.99
N HIS A 639 24.05 -7.88 12.74
CA HIS A 639 24.10 -6.77 11.79
C HIS A 639 22.71 -6.15 11.63
N TYR A 640 22.65 -4.82 11.56
CA TYR A 640 21.42 -4.08 11.35
C TYR A 640 21.57 -3.15 10.13
N VAL A 641 20.81 -3.44 9.08
CA VAL A 641 20.75 -2.59 7.89
C VAL A 641 19.34 -2.03 7.80
N ASP A 642 19.19 -0.71 7.80
CA ASP A 642 17.91 -0.04 7.68
C ASP A 642 17.98 1.08 6.64
N TYR A 643 17.06 1.07 5.69
CA TYR A 643 16.99 2.06 4.61
C TYR A 643 18.30 2.18 3.81
N LEU A 644 18.88 1.03 3.42
CA LEU A 644 19.88 0.99 2.38
C LEU A 644 19.18 1.18 1.02
N ALA A 645 19.59 2.17 0.23
CA ALA A 645 18.85 2.58 -0.95
C ALA A 645 19.74 2.92 -2.15
N GLY A 646 19.19 2.88 -3.36
CA GLY A 646 19.83 3.39 -4.57
C GLY A 646 20.04 2.36 -5.68
N HIS A 647 21.30 2.17 -6.12
CA HIS A 647 21.66 1.37 -7.30
C HIS A 647 23.09 0.79 -7.23
N ALA A 648 23.26 -0.45 -7.71
CA ALA A 648 24.53 -1.03 -8.15
C ALA A 648 24.33 -1.88 -9.42
N PHE A 649 25.44 -2.26 -10.08
CA PHE A 649 25.40 -2.98 -11.36
C PHE A 649 25.40 -4.51 -11.25
N LYS A 650 25.84 -5.10 -10.11
CA LYS A 650 25.98 -6.56 -9.97
C LYS A 650 25.39 -7.14 -8.71
N ASN A 651 25.91 -6.79 -7.53
CA ASN A 651 25.39 -7.31 -6.25
C ASN A 651 25.06 -6.14 -5.33
N ILE A 652 23.86 -6.11 -4.75
CA ILE A 652 23.50 -5.07 -3.78
C ILE A 652 23.88 -5.48 -2.37
N ILE A 653 23.38 -6.61 -1.90
CA ILE A 653 23.69 -7.11 -0.56
C ILE A 653 23.77 -8.63 -0.56
N ARG A 654 24.83 -9.15 0.08
CA ARG A 654 24.97 -10.59 0.32
C ARG A 654 25.24 -10.85 1.80
N VAL A 655 24.47 -11.76 2.38
CA VAL A 655 24.56 -12.17 3.78
C VAL A 655 24.97 -13.63 3.87
N GLY A 656 25.94 -13.95 4.74
CA GLY A 656 26.46 -15.30 4.91
C GLY A 656 27.50 -15.40 6.02
N GLY A 657 28.55 -16.19 5.83
CA GLY A 657 29.69 -16.26 6.74
C GLY A 657 29.40 -16.93 8.10
N GLY A 658 28.28 -17.64 8.22
CA GLY A 658 27.79 -18.21 9.47
C GLY A 658 27.18 -17.18 10.41
N SER A 659 26.74 -16.02 9.89
CA SER A 659 26.16 -14.92 10.67
C SER A 659 24.79 -15.28 11.24
N GLU A 660 24.50 -14.78 12.43
CA GLU A 660 23.25 -15.05 13.15
C GLU A 660 22.53 -13.77 13.61
N ASN A 661 21.19 -13.83 13.65
CA ASN A 661 20.30 -12.77 14.16
C ASN A 661 20.43 -11.43 13.43
N GLY A 662 20.85 -11.46 12.16
CA GLY A 662 20.92 -10.30 11.29
C GLY A 662 19.56 -9.75 10.91
N ARG A 663 19.50 -8.44 10.64
CA ARG A 663 18.32 -7.73 10.16
C ARG A 663 18.68 -6.87 8.95
N VAL A 664 17.93 -7.06 7.88
CA VAL A 664 17.89 -6.15 6.73
C VAL A 664 16.46 -5.64 6.64
N CYS A 665 16.31 -4.33 6.64
CA CYS A 665 15.03 -3.66 6.77
C CYS A 665 14.94 -2.48 5.80
N ASN A 666 13.73 -2.27 5.28
CA ASN A 666 13.34 -1.07 4.55
C ASN A 666 14.25 -0.74 3.36
N MET A 667 14.87 -1.73 2.71
CA MET A 667 15.66 -1.47 1.51
C MET A 667 14.82 -0.79 0.42
N GLN A 668 15.39 0.18 -0.29
CA GLN A 668 14.73 0.85 -1.42
C GLN A 668 15.70 0.98 -2.60
N PHE A 669 15.76 -0.06 -3.42
CA PHE A 669 16.62 -0.05 -4.60
C PHE A 669 15.84 0.02 -5.90
N ASN A 670 16.30 0.85 -6.83
CA ASN A 670 15.62 1.05 -8.09
C ASN A 670 16.62 1.39 -9.18
N THR A 671 16.60 0.64 -10.28
CA THR A 671 17.45 0.88 -11.47
C THR A 671 17.34 2.30 -12.02
N ILE A 672 16.20 2.95 -11.81
CA ILE A 672 15.96 4.34 -12.20
C ILE A 672 16.96 5.33 -11.60
N VAL A 673 17.53 5.04 -10.42
CA VAL A 673 18.43 5.96 -9.70
C VAL A 673 19.71 6.23 -10.52
N TYR A 674 20.22 5.22 -11.23
CA TYR A 674 21.30 5.41 -12.19
C TYR A 674 20.78 5.73 -13.59
N ALA A 675 19.77 5.00 -14.08
CA ALA A 675 19.26 5.17 -15.44
C ALA A 675 18.78 6.60 -15.70
N ALA A 676 17.94 7.15 -14.83
CA ALA A 676 17.45 8.53 -14.90
C ALA A 676 18.34 9.54 -14.13
N GLY A 677 19.57 9.16 -13.75
CA GLY A 677 20.46 9.97 -12.93
C GLY A 677 20.81 11.34 -13.53
N SER A 678 20.69 11.51 -14.84
CA SER A 678 20.85 12.81 -15.53
C SER A 678 19.77 13.85 -15.15
N GLU A 679 18.62 13.42 -14.65
CA GLU A 679 17.52 14.32 -14.31
C GLU A 679 17.80 15.04 -12.99
N THR A 680 17.40 16.32 -12.88
CA THR A 680 17.64 17.14 -11.67
C THR A 680 16.97 16.56 -10.43
N LYS A 681 15.83 15.89 -10.63
CA LYS A 681 15.13 15.12 -9.59
C LYS A 681 15.88 13.86 -9.15
N PHE A 682 16.87 13.36 -9.87
CA PHE A 682 17.71 12.24 -9.43
C PHE A 682 19.16 12.67 -9.15
N GLY A 683 19.47 13.97 -9.20
CA GLY A 683 20.75 14.53 -8.79
C GLY A 683 21.63 15.07 -9.92
N ALA A 684 21.19 14.98 -11.18
CA ALA A 684 21.91 15.48 -12.36
C ALA A 684 23.39 15.04 -12.42
N TRP A 685 23.61 13.72 -12.31
CA TRP A 685 24.94 13.14 -12.20
C TRP A 685 25.66 13.11 -13.56
N PRO A 686 26.95 13.51 -13.66
CA PRO A 686 27.67 13.54 -14.94
C PRO A 686 27.95 12.17 -15.55
N ASN A 687 27.99 11.12 -14.74
CA ASN A 687 28.24 9.74 -15.16
C ASN A 687 26.98 9.02 -15.67
N SER A 688 25.82 9.70 -15.74
CA SER A 688 24.57 9.18 -16.30
C SER A 688 24.03 10.12 -17.38
N LEU A 689 23.70 9.57 -18.55
CA LEU A 689 23.17 10.32 -19.69
C LEU A 689 21.80 9.78 -20.10
N SER A 690 20.85 10.68 -20.36
CA SER A 690 19.47 10.35 -20.72
C SER A 690 19.33 9.43 -21.93
N ALA A 691 20.28 9.51 -22.87
CA ALA A 691 20.30 8.68 -24.08
C ALA A 691 20.58 7.19 -23.81
N ASP A 692 21.11 6.85 -22.63
CA ASP A 692 21.53 5.49 -22.26
C ASP A 692 20.61 4.82 -21.24
N ASN A 693 19.48 5.43 -20.85
CA ASN A 693 18.56 4.90 -19.84
C ASN A 693 18.18 3.44 -20.10
N GLY A 694 17.80 3.11 -21.34
CA GLY A 694 17.41 1.75 -21.73
C GLY A 694 18.55 0.73 -21.57
N LYS A 695 19.80 1.13 -21.88
CA LYS A 695 20.97 0.25 -21.74
C LYS A 695 21.29 -0.08 -20.27
N ALA A 696 21.00 0.85 -19.36
CA ALA A 696 21.16 0.60 -17.92
C ALA A 696 20.15 -0.43 -17.43
N TYR A 697 18.89 -0.33 -17.86
CA TYR A 697 17.89 -1.37 -17.61
C TYR A 697 18.32 -2.71 -18.19
N ASP A 698 18.76 -2.74 -19.45
CA ASP A 698 19.22 -3.98 -20.09
C ASP A 698 20.39 -4.61 -19.34
N GLN A 699 21.34 -3.82 -18.83
CA GLN A 699 22.46 -4.33 -18.04
C GLN A 699 22.01 -4.92 -16.70
N ASN A 700 21.17 -4.20 -15.94
CA ASN A 700 20.69 -4.72 -14.64
C ASN A 700 19.80 -5.96 -14.80
N MET A 701 18.98 -6.01 -15.85
CA MET A 701 18.17 -7.20 -16.15
C MET A 701 19.01 -8.42 -16.58
N ASN A 702 20.29 -8.24 -16.93
CA ASN A 702 21.23 -9.33 -17.24
C ASN A 702 22.04 -9.79 -16.03
N GLU A 703 22.43 -8.88 -15.13
CA GLU A 703 23.50 -9.16 -14.16
C GLU A 703 23.15 -8.81 -12.72
N LEU A 704 22.20 -7.92 -12.47
CA LEU A 704 21.94 -7.40 -11.12
C LEU A 704 21.22 -8.42 -10.25
N ARG A 705 21.79 -8.65 -9.07
CA ARG A 705 21.24 -9.42 -7.95
C ARG A 705 21.01 -8.50 -6.77
N PHE A 706 19.79 -8.43 -6.27
CA PHE A 706 19.47 -7.60 -5.09
C PHE A 706 19.94 -8.26 -3.80
N ILE A 707 19.29 -9.34 -3.38
CA ILE A 707 19.60 -10.05 -2.14
C ILE A 707 20.15 -11.44 -2.46
N THR A 708 21.29 -11.78 -1.87
CA THR A 708 21.78 -13.18 -1.84
C THR A 708 21.95 -13.63 -0.40
N LEU A 709 21.27 -14.71 -0.02
CA LEU A 709 21.37 -15.33 1.30
C LEU A 709 22.09 -16.68 1.19
N GLY A 710 23.23 -16.78 1.87
CA GLY A 710 24.07 -17.97 1.96
C GLY A 710 24.06 -18.59 3.36
N ASP A 711 25.23 -18.88 3.93
CA ASP A 711 25.32 -19.47 5.28
C ASP A 711 24.98 -18.45 6.39
N CYS A 712 23.70 -18.32 6.77
CA CYS A 712 23.26 -17.49 7.90
C CYS A 712 22.07 -18.13 8.65
N ARG A 713 21.80 -17.72 9.91
CA ARG A 713 20.69 -18.23 10.72
C ARG A 713 19.88 -17.11 11.36
N LYS A 714 18.56 -17.33 11.47
CA LYS A 714 17.61 -16.36 12.05
C LYS A 714 17.73 -14.98 11.38
N GLN A 715 17.96 -14.95 10.08
CA GLN A 715 17.98 -13.72 9.31
C GLN A 715 16.55 -13.16 9.25
N ILE A 716 16.40 -11.86 9.48
CA ILE A 716 15.16 -11.14 9.28
C ILE A 716 15.30 -10.26 8.04
N LEU A 717 14.31 -10.37 7.15
CA LEU A 717 14.04 -9.40 6.08
C LEU A 717 12.72 -8.70 6.39
N TYR A 718 12.65 -7.38 6.24
CA TYR A 718 11.48 -6.61 6.65
C TYR A 718 11.23 -5.40 5.74
N ASN A 719 10.12 -5.42 5.01
CA ASN A 719 9.69 -4.31 4.12
C ASN A 719 10.76 -3.89 3.11
N ASP A 720 11.51 -4.87 2.61
CA ASP A 720 12.56 -4.68 1.62
C ASP A 720 11.96 -4.61 0.21
N PHE A 721 12.29 -3.56 -0.54
CA PHE A 721 11.81 -3.33 -1.90
C PHE A 721 12.97 -3.18 -2.90
N HIS A 722 12.81 -3.78 -4.07
CA HIS A 722 13.76 -3.64 -5.16
C HIS A 722 13.11 -3.69 -6.55
N TYR A 723 13.58 -2.84 -7.47
CA TYR A 723 13.08 -2.76 -8.85
C TYR A 723 14.15 -2.96 -9.94
N GLY A 724 13.84 -3.83 -10.91
CA GLY A 724 14.51 -3.91 -12.21
C GLY A 724 15.84 -4.65 -12.18
N CYS A 725 15.79 -5.98 -12.08
CA CYS A 725 16.97 -6.84 -11.91
C CYS A 725 16.86 -8.17 -12.66
N PHE A 726 17.98 -8.87 -12.76
CA PHE A 726 18.00 -10.27 -13.21
C PHE A 726 17.41 -11.19 -12.14
N GLU A 727 17.91 -11.09 -10.90
CA GLU A 727 17.45 -11.89 -9.76
C GLU A 727 17.13 -11.01 -8.56
N GLY A 728 15.90 -11.11 -8.05
CA GLY A 728 15.46 -10.34 -6.88
C GLY A 728 16.06 -10.89 -5.58
N ILE A 729 15.81 -12.16 -5.29
CA ILE A 729 16.44 -12.85 -4.16
C ILE A 729 16.89 -14.27 -4.55
N VAL A 730 18.09 -14.63 -4.09
CA VAL A 730 18.66 -15.97 -4.26
C VAL A 730 19.02 -16.57 -2.91
N PHE A 731 18.47 -17.75 -2.63
CA PHE A 731 18.85 -18.59 -1.49
C PHE A 731 19.79 -19.68 -1.98
N GLN A 732 21.04 -19.63 -1.55
CA GLN A 732 22.09 -20.55 -1.98
C GLN A 732 22.82 -21.18 -0.79
N ALA A 733 23.61 -22.21 -1.08
CA ALA A 733 24.51 -22.79 -0.09
C ALA A 733 25.91 -22.18 -0.22
N ASP A 734 26.48 -21.73 0.90
CA ASP A 734 27.90 -21.42 1.02
C ASP A 734 28.59 -22.61 1.70
N GLN A 735 29.48 -23.29 0.96
CA GLN A 735 30.22 -24.46 1.47
C GLN A 735 29.31 -25.56 2.08
N GLY A 736 28.13 -25.76 1.48
CA GLY A 736 27.16 -26.78 1.90
C GLY A 736 26.22 -26.35 3.05
N LYS A 737 26.31 -25.11 3.53
CA LYS A 737 25.39 -24.53 4.53
C LYS A 737 24.56 -23.43 3.90
N ALA A 738 23.29 -23.32 4.29
CA ALA A 738 22.34 -22.40 3.68
C ALA A 738 21.61 -21.55 4.73
N ALA A 739 20.75 -20.65 4.28
CA ALA A 739 20.07 -19.68 5.12
C ALA A 739 18.87 -20.29 5.88
N SER A 740 18.61 -19.78 7.09
CA SER A 740 17.28 -19.84 7.73
C SER A 740 16.88 -18.47 8.27
N GLY A 741 15.57 -18.25 8.38
CA GLY A 741 15.07 -16.94 8.79
C GLY A 741 13.59 -16.74 8.50
N THR A 742 13.19 -15.47 8.47
CA THR A 742 11.83 -15.07 8.13
C THR A 742 11.84 -13.73 7.40
N SER A 743 10.89 -13.55 6.50
CA SER A 743 10.62 -12.30 5.81
C SER A 743 9.19 -11.85 6.05
N LEU A 744 8.99 -10.55 6.20
CA LEU A 744 7.68 -9.90 6.11
C LEU A 744 7.75 -8.77 5.09
N GLY A 745 6.83 -8.75 4.13
CA GLY A 745 6.71 -7.65 3.16
C GLY A 745 7.85 -7.61 2.14
N LEU A 746 8.37 -8.74 1.68
CA LEU A 746 9.41 -8.72 0.63
C LEU A 746 8.78 -8.32 -0.70
N GLY A 747 9.27 -7.21 -1.26
CA GLY A 747 8.82 -6.66 -2.53
C GLY A 747 9.87 -6.67 -3.62
N ILE A 748 9.54 -7.36 -4.71
CA ILE A 748 10.41 -7.48 -5.87
C ILE A 748 9.60 -7.05 -7.08
N ASP A 749 9.95 -5.92 -7.67
CA ASP A 749 9.30 -5.39 -8.87
C ASP A 749 10.22 -5.46 -10.09
N GLY A 750 9.63 -5.75 -11.25
CA GLY A 750 10.34 -5.74 -12.52
C GLY A 750 11.51 -6.74 -12.62
N ALA A 751 11.48 -7.89 -11.95
CA ALA A 751 12.58 -8.87 -12.04
C ALA A 751 12.45 -9.78 -13.28
N MET A 752 13.56 -10.35 -13.75
CA MET A 752 13.49 -11.51 -14.67
C MET A 752 13.19 -12.80 -13.89
N ASN A 753 13.78 -12.94 -12.70
CA ASN A 753 13.60 -14.06 -11.79
C ASN A 753 13.40 -13.50 -10.37
N ALA A 754 12.18 -13.54 -9.84
CA ALA A 754 11.89 -12.83 -8.60
C ALA A 754 12.50 -13.52 -7.36
N MET A 755 12.12 -14.77 -7.05
CA MET A 755 12.73 -15.55 -5.96
C MET A 755 13.25 -16.91 -6.45
N ILE A 756 14.51 -17.21 -6.12
CA ILE A 756 15.20 -18.44 -6.53
C ILE A 756 15.75 -19.18 -5.32
N PHE A 757 15.42 -20.47 -5.23
CA PHE A 757 15.80 -21.36 -4.14
C PHE A 757 16.71 -22.47 -4.66
N GLU A 758 17.99 -22.36 -4.37
CA GLU A 758 18.98 -23.40 -4.65
C GLU A 758 19.22 -24.27 -3.41
N ALA A 759 19.21 -23.66 -2.21
CA ALA A 759 19.33 -24.35 -0.94
C ALA A 759 18.67 -23.55 0.20
N LEU A 760 18.18 -24.25 1.22
CA LEU A 760 17.73 -23.70 2.50
C LEU A 760 18.26 -24.58 3.62
N ASP A 761 18.52 -23.98 4.78
CA ASP A 761 18.77 -24.76 6.00
C ASP A 761 17.49 -25.52 6.42
N ASN A 762 17.65 -26.62 7.17
CA ASN A 762 16.53 -27.42 7.64
C ASN A 762 15.55 -26.64 8.53
N ALA A 763 16.00 -25.57 9.20
CA ALA A 763 15.11 -24.66 9.94
C ALA A 763 14.16 -23.86 9.03
N GLY A 764 14.44 -23.79 7.72
CA GLY A 764 13.60 -23.16 6.72
C GLY A 764 13.67 -21.63 6.71
N PHE A 765 12.94 -21.04 5.76
CA PHE A 765 12.81 -19.60 5.62
C PHE A 765 11.35 -19.25 5.33
N ASN A 766 10.68 -18.59 6.27
CA ASN A 766 9.27 -18.25 6.13
C ASN A 766 9.09 -16.93 5.37
N LEU A 767 8.12 -16.87 4.46
CA LEU A 767 7.86 -15.68 3.63
C LEU A 767 6.43 -15.22 3.86
N ILE A 768 6.25 -14.08 4.52
CA ILE A 768 4.95 -13.53 4.90
C ILE A 768 4.67 -12.27 4.07
N ASN A 769 3.49 -12.19 3.45
CA ASN A 769 3.02 -11.05 2.67
C ASN A 769 4.01 -10.59 1.59
N SER A 770 4.56 -11.54 0.84
CA SER A 770 5.43 -11.23 -0.29
C SER A 770 4.60 -10.68 -1.45
N GLN A 771 5.17 -9.75 -2.20
CA GLN A 771 4.51 -9.27 -3.40
C GLN A 771 5.56 -9.21 -4.52
N LEU A 772 5.24 -9.77 -5.68
CA LEU A 772 6.23 -10.20 -6.67
C LEU A 772 5.82 -9.87 -8.10
N VAL A 773 6.71 -9.19 -8.80
CA VAL A 773 6.56 -8.81 -10.19
C VAL A 773 7.74 -9.32 -10.99
N ALA A 774 7.43 -10.17 -11.95
CA ALA A 774 8.38 -10.65 -12.93
C ALA A 774 7.89 -10.27 -14.33
N LEU A 775 8.82 -9.86 -15.17
CA LEU A 775 8.51 -9.35 -16.51
C LEU A 775 8.64 -10.43 -17.56
N GLU A 776 7.91 -10.23 -18.65
CA GLU A 776 8.24 -10.89 -19.90
C GLU A 776 9.58 -10.37 -20.41
N ALA A 777 10.37 -11.28 -20.96
CA ALA A 777 11.53 -10.91 -21.72
C ALA A 777 11.12 -10.13 -22.98
N LYS A 778 11.37 -8.81 -23.02
CA LYS A 778 11.25 -8.00 -24.25
C LYS A 778 12.22 -8.45 -25.38
N SER A 779 13.13 -9.36 -25.05
CA SER A 779 14.25 -9.85 -25.84
C SER A 779 14.36 -11.37 -25.68
N THR A 780 14.81 -12.08 -26.71
CA THR A 780 15.06 -13.53 -26.67
C THR A 780 16.15 -13.96 -25.69
N ASN A 781 16.89 -13.01 -25.09
CA ASN A 781 18.02 -13.29 -24.20
C ASN A 781 17.61 -13.83 -22.82
N TYR A 782 16.34 -13.71 -22.43
CA TYR A 782 15.84 -14.20 -21.14
C TYR A 782 14.72 -15.22 -21.38
N PRO A 783 15.03 -16.38 -21.97
CA PRO A 783 14.01 -17.30 -22.45
C PRO A 783 13.23 -17.99 -21.33
N ASP A 784 13.49 -17.71 -20.06
CA ASP A 784 12.91 -18.43 -18.93
C ASP A 784 12.75 -17.52 -17.70
N THR A 785 11.78 -16.58 -17.75
CA THR A 785 11.47 -15.68 -16.63
C THR A 785 10.41 -16.29 -15.71
N ARG A 786 10.48 -15.99 -14.40
CA ARG A 786 9.61 -16.60 -13.38
C ARG A 786 9.43 -15.77 -12.10
N TYR A 787 8.30 -15.96 -11.41
CA TYR A 787 8.15 -15.44 -10.04
C TYR A 787 8.93 -16.30 -9.05
N LEU A 788 8.78 -17.62 -9.13
CA LEU A 788 9.36 -18.58 -8.19
C LEU A 788 10.13 -19.67 -8.93
N GLY A 789 11.33 -19.99 -8.46
CA GLY A 789 12.16 -21.06 -9.03
C GLY A 789 12.83 -21.92 -7.96
N THR A 790 12.82 -23.25 -8.14
CA THR A 790 13.68 -24.17 -7.36
C THR A 790 14.67 -24.87 -8.27
N SER A 791 15.91 -25.03 -7.81
CA SER A 791 16.92 -25.80 -8.53
C SER A 791 16.68 -27.31 -8.39
N SER A 792 17.21 -28.11 -9.30
CA SER A 792 17.11 -29.57 -9.20
C SER A 792 17.89 -30.20 -8.04
N ALA A 793 18.81 -29.46 -7.42
CA ALA A 793 19.50 -29.90 -6.20
C ALA A 793 18.71 -29.54 -4.93
N PHE A 794 17.69 -28.68 -5.04
CA PHE A 794 16.86 -28.28 -3.92
C PHE A 794 16.01 -29.46 -3.44
N THR A 795 16.06 -29.75 -2.14
CA THR A 795 15.30 -30.85 -1.49
C THR A 795 14.44 -30.36 -0.34
N GLY A 796 14.49 -29.06 -0.04
CA GLY A 796 13.77 -28.45 1.07
C GLY A 796 12.33 -28.10 0.72
N GLU A 797 11.75 -27.26 1.58
CA GLU A 797 10.37 -26.81 1.47
C GLU A 797 10.29 -25.29 1.54
N VAL A 798 9.65 -24.68 0.55
CA VAL A 798 9.40 -23.24 0.48
C VAL A 798 7.96 -22.98 0.92
N ASN A 799 7.75 -22.03 1.83
CA ASN A 799 6.42 -21.72 2.38
C ASN A 799 6.13 -20.22 2.25
N LEU A 800 5.07 -19.89 1.51
CA LEU A 800 4.55 -18.54 1.38
C LEU A 800 3.22 -18.44 2.16
N PHE A 801 3.12 -17.39 2.97
CA PHE A 801 1.98 -17.08 3.81
C PHE A 801 1.42 -15.71 3.41
N GLY A 802 0.43 -15.68 2.52
CA GLY A 802 -0.01 -14.45 1.88
C GLY A 802 0.99 -13.99 0.82
N ALA A 803 0.58 -13.98 -0.44
CA ALA A 803 1.41 -13.36 -1.49
C ALA A 803 0.63 -12.93 -2.72
N ASP A 804 1.07 -11.83 -3.33
CA ASP A 804 0.49 -11.28 -4.54
C ASP A 804 1.49 -11.29 -5.69
N PHE A 805 1.01 -11.66 -6.88
CA PHE A 805 1.83 -11.83 -8.08
C PHE A 805 1.20 -11.10 -9.26
N TRP A 806 1.95 -10.22 -9.90
CA TRP A 806 1.54 -9.59 -11.15
C TRP A 806 2.71 -9.35 -12.09
N GLY A 807 2.44 -8.74 -13.24
CA GLY A 807 3.36 -8.73 -14.36
C GLY A 807 2.96 -9.81 -15.35
N ASN A 808 3.93 -10.40 -16.04
CA ASN A 808 3.64 -11.42 -17.05
C ASN A 808 4.88 -12.24 -17.43
N PRO A 809 5.55 -12.91 -16.49
CA PRO A 809 6.71 -13.72 -16.80
C PRO A 809 6.33 -14.88 -17.72
N LYS A 810 7.33 -15.56 -18.27
CA LYS A 810 7.08 -16.74 -19.10
C LYS A 810 6.39 -17.85 -18.30
N HIS A 811 6.83 -18.09 -17.07
CA HIS A 811 6.24 -19.06 -16.15
C HIS A 811 5.91 -18.37 -14.82
N ALA A 812 4.82 -18.74 -14.15
CA ALA A 812 4.66 -18.29 -12.76
C ALA A 812 5.68 -19.00 -11.85
N MET A 813 5.76 -20.33 -11.98
CA MET A 813 6.63 -21.17 -11.17
C MET A 813 7.42 -22.15 -12.03
N VAL A 814 8.71 -22.34 -11.71
CA VAL A 814 9.55 -23.41 -12.26
C VAL A 814 10.09 -24.25 -11.10
N VAL A 815 9.62 -25.48 -10.97
CA VAL A 815 9.92 -26.35 -9.82
C VAL A 815 10.70 -27.58 -10.29
N GLU A 816 12.02 -27.56 -10.13
CA GLU A 816 12.86 -28.71 -10.49
C GLU A 816 13.06 -29.71 -9.35
N GLY A 817 13.04 -29.25 -8.10
CA GLY A 817 13.25 -30.08 -6.90
C GLY A 817 12.54 -29.50 -5.68
N GLY A 818 12.40 -30.33 -4.64
CA GLY A 818 11.78 -29.97 -3.36
C GLY A 818 10.29 -29.70 -3.45
N ASN A 819 9.72 -29.06 -2.42
CA ASN A 819 8.30 -28.75 -2.35
C ASN A 819 8.05 -27.25 -2.20
N LEU A 820 7.09 -26.74 -2.98
CA LEU A 820 6.65 -25.35 -2.93
C LEU A 820 5.22 -25.28 -2.38
N ASN A 821 4.99 -24.60 -1.26
CA ASN A 821 3.65 -24.43 -0.68
C ASN A 821 3.23 -22.97 -0.65
N LEU A 822 2.10 -22.67 -1.27
CA LEU A 822 1.50 -21.35 -1.33
C LEU A 822 0.16 -21.38 -0.61
N ASN A 823 0.00 -20.49 0.38
CA ASN A 823 -1.25 -20.30 1.11
C ASN A 823 -1.71 -18.85 0.99
N LEU A 824 -2.99 -18.64 0.66
CA LEU A 824 -3.63 -17.32 0.55
C LEU A 824 -2.96 -16.41 -0.51
N THR A 825 -2.88 -16.87 -1.75
CA THR A 825 -2.16 -16.16 -2.82
C THR A 825 -3.04 -15.62 -3.93
N ASN A 826 -2.71 -14.44 -4.45
CA ASN A 826 -3.33 -13.85 -5.64
C ASN A 826 -2.36 -13.81 -6.83
N PHE A 827 -2.74 -14.39 -7.96
CA PHE A 827 -2.06 -14.23 -9.23
C PHE A 827 -2.92 -13.42 -10.18
N SER A 828 -2.66 -12.11 -10.28
CA SER A 828 -3.26 -11.24 -11.32
C SER A 828 -2.83 -11.68 -12.73
N SER A 829 -1.68 -12.36 -12.84
CA SER A 829 -1.28 -13.11 -14.03
C SER A 829 -0.56 -14.40 -13.67
N SER A 830 -0.97 -15.51 -14.29
CA SER A 830 -0.33 -16.82 -14.18
C SER A 830 0.98 -16.99 -14.97
N GLY A 831 1.48 -15.91 -15.58
CA GLY A 831 2.50 -15.99 -16.63
C GLY A 831 1.92 -16.47 -17.97
N GLN A 832 2.77 -16.66 -18.96
CA GLN A 832 2.36 -16.79 -20.36
C GLN A 832 2.32 -18.22 -20.90
N THR A 833 3.20 -19.09 -20.42
CA THR A 833 3.33 -20.46 -20.96
C THR A 833 2.79 -21.49 -19.99
N TYR A 834 3.31 -21.51 -18.75
CA TYR A 834 2.85 -22.41 -17.70
C TYR A 834 2.68 -21.67 -16.38
N TYR A 835 1.58 -21.91 -15.68
CA TYR A 835 1.45 -21.53 -14.28
C TYR A 835 2.42 -22.36 -13.43
N LEU A 836 2.34 -23.70 -13.55
CA LEU A 836 3.27 -24.65 -12.95
C LEU A 836 4.11 -25.33 -14.03
N ASN A 837 5.41 -25.03 -14.07
CA ASN A 837 6.36 -25.75 -14.91
C ASN A 837 7.20 -26.70 -14.05
N PHE A 838 7.12 -28.00 -14.31
CA PHE A 838 7.96 -29.02 -13.70
C PHE A 838 8.92 -29.61 -14.75
N PRO A 839 10.17 -29.12 -14.84
CA PRO A 839 11.15 -29.69 -15.76
C PRO A 839 11.59 -31.12 -15.39
N LYS A 840 11.36 -31.53 -14.13
CA LYS A 840 11.73 -32.84 -13.57
C LYS A 840 10.60 -33.39 -12.68
N SER A 841 10.62 -34.69 -12.42
CA SER A 841 9.65 -35.38 -11.54
C SER A 841 9.98 -35.30 -10.04
N THR A 842 11.06 -34.60 -9.69
CA THR A 842 11.61 -34.49 -8.34
C THR A 842 11.03 -33.34 -7.51
N GLY A 843 10.30 -32.42 -8.15
CA GLY A 843 9.64 -31.28 -7.48
C GLY A 843 8.14 -31.49 -7.26
N SER A 844 7.53 -30.75 -6.35
CA SER A 844 6.07 -30.69 -6.18
C SER A 844 5.60 -29.28 -5.81
N ALA A 845 4.33 -28.99 -6.05
CA ALA A 845 3.71 -27.73 -5.62
C ALA A 845 2.34 -27.97 -5.00
N THR A 846 2.10 -27.31 -3.87
CA THR A 846 0.80 -27.25 -3.19
C THR A 846 0.28 -25.83 -3.22
N ILE A 847 -0.88 -25.64 -3.84
CA ILE A 847 -1.59 -24.35 -3.93
C ILE A 847 -2.87 -24.47 -3.12
N HIS A 848 -2.99 -23.65 -2.08
CA HIS A 848 -4.13 -23.66 -1.18
C HIS A 848 -4.69 -22.25 -1.00
N ASN A 849 -6.01 -22.12 -1.12
CA ASN A 849 -6.72 -20.87 -0.92
C ASN A 849 -6.17 -19.76 -1.83
N ALA A 850 -6.28 -19.92 -3.14
CA ALA A 850 -5.68 -19.03 -4.12
C ALA A 850 -6.69 -18.43 -5.09
N ASN A 851 -6.36 -17.26 -5.62
CA ASN A 851 -6.97 -16.70 -6.81
C ASN A 851 -5.96 -16.74 -7.96
N VAL A 852 -6.30 -17.33 -9.10
CA VAL A 852 -5.39 -17.43 -10.24
C VAL A 852 -6.07 -17.03 -11.54
N SER A 853 -5.75 -15.82 -12.01
CA SER A 853 -6.09 -15.32 -13.34
C SER A 853 -5.25 -16.05 -14.40
N LEU A 854 -5.80 -17.13 -14.95
CA LEU A 854 -5.07 -18.02 -15.86
C LEU A 854 -5.02 -17.45 -17.28
N LYS A 855 -3.80 -17.25 -17.80
CA LYS A 855 -3.48 -16.94 -19.20
C LYS A 855 -2.62 -18.03 -19.88
N ALA A 856 -2.06 -18.92 -19.06
CA ALA A 856 -1.14 -19.98 -19.44
C ALA A 856 -1.81 -21.35 -19.41
N SER A 857 -1.11 -22.40 -19.86
CA SER A 857 -1.47 -23.76 -19.44
C SER A 857 -1.24 -23.90 -17.93
N PHE A 858 -2.17 -24.52 -17.21
CA PHE A 858 -2.05 -24.61 -15.75
C PHE A 858 -0.81 -25.40 -15.30
N VAL A 859 -0.50 -26.50 -15.98
CA VAL A 859 0.67 -27.34 -15.71
C VAL A 859 1.21 -27.92 -17.02
N ASN A 860 2.51 -28.17 -17.11
CA ASN A 860 3.09 -28.85 -18.26
C ASN A 860 2.69 -30.34 -18.33
N SER A 861 2.39 -30.82 -19.53
CA SER A 861 1.87 -32.18 -19.79
C SER A 861 2.81 -33.28 -19.27
N GLY A 862 2.26 -34.30 -18.62
CA GLY A 862 2.99 -35.43 -18.06
C GLY A 862 3.40 -35.26 -16.59
N HIS A 863 3.22 -34.06 -16.03
CA HIS A 863 3.64 -33.69 -14.68
C HIS A 863 2.46 -33.31 -13.77
N GLU A 864 1.22 -33.49 -14.21
CA GLU A 864 0.02 -33.06 -13.48
C GLU A 864 -0.04 -33.62 -12.04
N LYS A 865 0.43 -34.85 -11.83
CA LYS A 865 0.45 -35.50 -10.51
C LYS A 865 1.34 -34.82 -9.46
N GLN A 866 2.24 -33.93 -9.86
CA GLN A 866 3.12 -33.19 -8.95
C GLN A 866 2.43 -31.97 -8.32
N ALA A 867 1.23 -31.61 -8.79
CA ALA A 867 0.46 -30.50 -8.29
C ALA A 867 -0.70 -30.95 -7.38
N ALA A 868 -0.83 -30.28 -6.25
CA ALA A 868 -1.98 -30.37 -5.35
C ALA A 868 -2.66 -28.99 -5.26
N VAL A 869 -3.93 -28.90 -5.66
CA VAL A 869 -4.66 -27.62 -5.72
C VAL A 869 -5.96 -27.72 -4.95
N THR A 870 -6.13 -26.84 -3.96
CA THR A 870 -7.30 -26.83 -3.09
C THR A 870 -7.80 -25.41 -2.82
N SER A 871 -9.11 -25.28 -2.62
CA SER A 871 -9.76 -24.01 -2.25
C SER A 871 -9.43 -22.84 -3.19
N THR A 872 -9.25 -23.11 -4.48
CA THR A 872 -8.73 -22.14 -5.45
C THR A 872 -9.81 -21.74 -6.45
N VAL A 873 -9.85 -20.44 -6.79
CA VAL A 873 -10.65 -19.91 -7.91
C VAL A 873 -9.76 -19.73 -9.13
N THR A 874 -10.00 -20.52 -10.17
CA THR A 874 -9.20 -20.49 -11.41
C THR A 874 -9.88 -21.26 -12.54
N GLU A 875 -9.53 -20.96 -13.80
CA GLU A 875 -10.03 -21.68 -14.98
C GLU A 875 -9.12 -22.84 -15.35
N VAL A 876 -9.53 -24.10 -15.14
CA VAL A 876 -8.74 -25.27 -15.57
C VAL A 876 -9.61 -26.26 -16.34
N PRO A 877 -9.18 -26.71 -17.54
CA PRO A 877 -9.90 -27.74 -18.27
C PRO A 877 -10.10 -29.01 -17.45
N SER A 878 -11.32 -29.55 -17.45
CA SER A 878 -11.69 -30.70 -16.61
C SER A 878 -10.81 -31.95 -16.81
N TYR A 879 -10.30 -32.16 -18.04
CA TYR A 879 -9.38 -33.27 -18.33
C TYR A 879 -7.99 -33.08 -17.71
N THR A 880 -7.55 -31.84 -17.51
CA THR A 880 -6.29 -31.51 -16.82
C THR A 880 -6.47 -31.66 -15.31
N ALA A 881 -7.56 -31.10 -14.76
CA ALA A 881 -7.89 -31.21 -13.34
C ALA A 881 -7.94 -32.67 -12.85
N LYS A 882 -8.54 -33.58 -13.64
CA LYS A 882 -8.63 -35.02 -13.32
C LYS A 882 -7.29 -35.76 -13.24
N LYS A 883 -6.21 -35.21 -13.80
CA LYS A 883 -4.86 -35.80 -13.76
C LYS A 883 -4.02 -35.27 -12.61
N MET A 884 -4.47 -34.22 -11.93
CA MET A 884 -3.75 -33.62 -10.82
C MET A 884 -3.61 -34.59 -9.66
N GLY A 885 -2.56 -34.41 -8.86
CA GLY A 885 -2.36 -35.20 -7.64
C GLY A 885 -3.49 -34.98 -6.64
N VAL A 886 -3.91 -33.72 -6.48
CA VAL A 886 -5.08 -33.29 -5.70
C VAL A 886 -5.78 -32.16 -6.45
N TRP A 887 -7.11 -32.23 -6.55
CA TRP A 887 -7.97 -31.16 -7.06
C TRP A 887 -9.29 -31.15 -6.28
N GLU A 888 -9.35 -30.39 -5.19
CA GLU A 888 -10.47 -30.43 -4.25
C GLU A 888 -10.98 -29.02 -3.90
N ASN A 889 -12.30 -28.87 -3.76
CA ASN A 889 -12.93 -27.62 -3.31
C ASN A 889 -12.57 -26.37 -4.15
N ASN A 890 -12.34 -26.53 -5.45
CA ASN A 890 -12.02 -25.44 -6.39
C ASN A 890 -13.27 -24.95 -7.14
N LEU A 891 -13.24 -23.70 -7.62
CA LEU A 891 -14.28 -23.10 -8.47
C LEU A 891 -13.66 -22.47 -9.73
N SER A 892 -14.43 -22.44 -10.82
CA SER A 892 -14.10 -21.69 -12.03
C SER A 892 -14.18 -20.17 -11.80
N MET A 893 -13.44 -19.36 -12.56
CA MET A 893 -13.65 -17.91 -12.59
C MET A 893 -14.98 -17.55 -13.27
N THR A 894 -15.33 -18.24 -14.34
CA THR A 894 -16.64 -18.20 -15.00
C THR A 894 -17.67 -18.74 -14.03
N LEU A 895 -18.73 -17.96 -13.81
CA LEU A 895 -19.79 -18.32 -12.89
C LEU A 895 -20.58 -19.51 -13.46
N VAL A 896 -20.78 -20.54 -12.65
CA VAL A 896 -21.59 -21.71 -12.99
C VAL A 896 -22.83 -21.69 -12.10
N PHE A 897 -24.01 -21.72 -12.71
CA PHE A 897 -25.27 -21.83 -11.98
C PHE A 897 -25.43 -23.23 -11.41
N ASN A 898 -25.84 -23.30 -10.14
CA ASN A 898 -26.16 -24.57 -9.50
C ASN A 898 -27.66 -24.84 -9.64
N SER A 899 -28.06 -26.10 -9.81
CA SER A 899 -29.47 -26.49 -9.71
C SER A 899 -29.89 -26.46 -8.24
N THR A 900 -30.17 -25.28 -7.72
CA THR A 900 -30.68 -25.07 -6.37
C THR A 900 -32.21 -25.11 -6.37
N ASP A 901 -32.82 -25.37 -5.21
CA ASP A 901 -34.28 -25.24 -5.02
C ASP A 901 -34.77 -23.80 -5.25
N ALA A 902 -33.86 -22.82 -5.21
CA ALA A 902 -34.15 -21.42 -5.48
C ALA A 902 -34.41 -21.16 -6.97
N LEU A 903 -33.74 -21.89 -7.89
CA LEU A 903 -33.99 -21.76 -9.33
C LEU A 903 -35.28 -22.49 -9.71
N ILE A 904 -36.16 -21.80 -10.43
CA ILE A 904 -37.41 -22.41 -10.90
C ILE A 904 -37.11 -23.36 -12.05
N ASN A 905 -37.70 -24.56 -11.99
CA ASN A 905 -37.57 -25.56 -13.05
C ASN A 905 -38.12 -25.04 -14.39
N ARG A 906 -37.27 -25.06 -15.42
CA ARG A 906 -37.52 -24.48 -16.74
C ARG A 906 -37.95 -25.48 -17.81
N SER A 907 -38.04 -26.78 -17.49
CA SER A 907 -38.26 -27.84 -18.48
C SER A 907 -39.53 -27.65 -19.33
N ASN A 908 -40.55 -27.01 -18.77
CA ASN A 908 -41.83 -26.77 -19.45
C ASN A 908 -42.00 -25.33 -19.95
N TRP A 909 -41.01 -24.46 -19.78
CA TRP A 909 -41.15 -23.05 -20.12
C TRP A 909 -41.28 -22.84 -21.63
N THR A 910 -42.02 -21.79 -21.99
CA THR A 910 -42.04 -21.27 -23.37
C THR A 910 -41.58 -19.81 -23.37
N ILE A 911 -41.04 -19.38 -24.50
CA ILE A 911 -40.52 -18.02 -24.66
C ILE A 911 -40.92 -17.46 -26.03
N THR A 912 -41.24 -16.18 -26.05
CA THR A 912 -41.43 -15.39 -27.27
C THR A 912 -40.61 -14.10 -27.19
N ALA A 913 -40.25 -13.56 -28.35
CA ALA A 913 -39.44 -12.35 -28.46
C ALA A 913 -39.96 -11.45 -29.57
N SER A 914 -39.73 -10.14 -29.45
CA SER A 914 -40.13 -9.18 -30.49
C SER A 914 -39.28 -9.25 -31.76
N HIS A 915 -38.04 -9.74 -31.63
CA HIS A 915 -37.07 -9.89 -32.72
C HIS A 915 -36.49 -11.30 -32.68
N ASN A 916 -36.10 -11.82 -33.85
CA ASN A 916 -35.52 -13.15 -34.03
C ASN A 916 -36.26 -14.26 -33.24
N ASN A 917 -37.59 -14.21 -33.25
CA ASN A 917 -38.44 -15.07 -32.41
C ASN A 917 -38.23 -16.57 -32.67
N SER A 918 -37.79 -16.94 -33.88
CA SER A 918 -37.45 -18.34 -34.22
C SER A 918 -36.32 -18.90 -33.35
N ASN A 919 -35.40 -18.05 -32.88
CA ASN A 919 -34.29 -18.44 -32.00
C ASN A 919 -34.59 -18.20 -30.51
N ALA A 920 -35.78 -17.71 -30.15
CA ALA A 920 -36.10 -17.38 -28.76
C ALA A 920 -35.90 -18.58 -27.82
N ARG A 921 -36.22 -19.81 -28.29
CA ARG A 921 -36.10 -21.04 -27.50
C ARG A 921 -34.68 -21.31 -27.01
N ASN A 922 -33.66 -20.82 -27.73
CA ASN A 922 -32.26 -20.97 -27.35
C ASN A 922 -31.93 -20.28 -26.02
N ALA A 923 -32.69 -19.26 -25.62
CA ALA A 923 -32.49 -18.60 -24.32
C ALA A 923 -32.96 -19.44 -23.13
N ILE A 924 -33.60 -20.60 -23.32
CA ILE A 924 -34.12 -21.44 -22.23
C ILE A 924 -33.90 -22.93 -22.50
N ASP A 925 -32.95 -23.30 -23.35
CA ASP A 925 -32.72 -24.69 -23.77
C ASP A 925 -31.71 -25.44 -22.89
N GLY A 926 -31.00 -24.74 -22.00
CA GLY A 926 -30.03 -25.33 -21.09
C GLY A 926 -28.66 -25.56 -21.74
N ASN A 927 -28.41 -24.98 -22.90
CA ASN A 927 -27.13 -25.05 -23.61
C ASN A 927 -26.51 -23.66 -23.73
N THR A 928 -25.53 -23.38 -22.87
CA THR A 928 -24.82 -22.08 -22.83
C THR A 928 -24.06 -21.74 -24.11
N SER A 929 -23.90 -22.68 -25.05
CA SER A 929 -23.28 -22.39 -26.36
C SER A 929 -24.27 -21.87 -27.42
N THR A 930 -25.57 -21.94 -27.14
CA THR A 930 -26.65 -21.42 -27.98
C THR A 930 -27.26 -20.16 -27.36
N ARG A 931 -27.78 -19.26 -28.20
CA ARG A 931 -28.39 -18.01 -27.74
C ARG A 931 -29.58 -17.56 -28.57
N TRP A 932 -30.44 -16.78 -27.94
CA TRP A 932 -31.28 -15.81 -28.62
C TRP A 932 -30.52 -14.48 -28.75
N ASP A 933 -30.69 -13.78 -29.87
CA ASP A 933 -30.23 -12.39 -30.02
C ASP A 933 -31.19 -11.57 -30.86
N THR A 934 -31.12 -10.25 -30.77
CA THR A 934 -31.98 -9.33 -31.52
C THR A 934 -31.72 -9.33 -33.03
N SER A 935 -30.59 -9.88 -33.50
CA SER A 935 -30.08 -9.80 -34.89
C SER A 935 -30.06 -8.38 -35.48
N ALA A 936 -30.05 -7.38 -34.60
CA ALA A 936 -30.06 -5.95 -34.90
C ALA A 936 -29.51 -5.18 -33.70
N SER A 937 -28.99 -3.98 -33.92
CA SER A 937 -28.52 -3.11 -32.83
C SER A 937 -29.62 -2.92 -31.77
N GLN A 938 -29.21 -2.79 -30.51
CA GLN A 938 -30.15 -2.61 -29.41
C GLN A 938 -30.93 -1.30 -29.57
N SER A 939 -32.24 -1.38 -29.51
CA SER A 939 -33.13 -0.21 -29.55
C SER A 939 -34.35 -0.39 -28.65
N SER A 940 -34.77 0.74 -28.06
CA SER A 940 -35.92 0.80 -27.16
C SER A 940 -37.15 0.14 -27.77
N GLY A 941 -37.78 -0.78 -27.02
CA GLY A 941 -38.97 -1.53 -27.45
C GLY A 941 -38.70 -3.00 -27.82
N GLN A 942 -37.43 -3.44 -27.88
CA GLN A 942 -37.11 -4.87 -27.97
C GLN A 942 -37.51 -5.60 -26.67
N TRP A 943 -38.02 -6.84 -26.74
CA TRP A 943 -38.46 -7.57 -25.56
C TRP A 943 -38.41 -9.09 -25.72
N VAL A 944 -38.33 -9.79 -24.58
CA VAL A 944 -38.60 -11.24 -24.43
C VAL A 944 -39.71 -11.45 -23.39
N ILE A 945 -40.57 -12.44 -23.60
CA ILE A 945 -41.60 -12.89 -22.66
C ILE A 945 -41.40 -14.38 -22.41
N VAL A 946 -41.17 -14.74 -21.15
CA VAL A 946 -41.09 -16.12 -20.67
C VAL A 946 -42.40 -16.48 -19.98
N ASN A 947 -43.01 -17.58 -20.38
CA ASN A 947 -44.16 -18.18 -19.72
C ASN A 947 -43.72 -19.45 -18.99
N MET A 948 -43.82 -19.41 -17.67
CA MET A 948 -43.39 -20.51 -16.79
C MET A 948 -44.38 -21.67 -16.75
N GLN A 949 -45.52 -21.56 -17.45
CA GLN A 949 -46.65 -22.52 -17.54
C GLN A 949 -47.39 -22.81 -16.23
N ALA A 950 -46.91 -22.30 -15.11
CA ALA A 950 -47.55 -22.33 -13.82
C ALA A 950 -47.12 -21.09 -13.03
N PRO A 951 -47.89 -20.69 -12.01
CA PRO A 951 -47.47 -19.63 -11.13
C PRO A 951 -46.38 -20.08 -10.16
N TYR A 952 -45.34 -19.27 -10.05
CA TYR A 952 -44.25 -19.47 -9.10
C TYR A 952 -44.02 -18.20 -8.31
N LYS A 953 -43.56 -18.35 -7.07
CA LYS A 953 -42.92 -17.25 -6.36
C LYS A 953 -41.63 -16.90 -7.08
N VAL A 954 -41.41 -15.62 -7.33
CA VAL A 954 -40.24 -15.07 -8.00
C VAL A 954 -39.81 -13.78 -7.32
N ASN A 955 -38.51 -13.62 -7.14
CA ASN A 955 -37.89 -12.37 -6.71
C ASN A 955 -36.56 -12.09 -7.43
N ARG A 956 -36.18 -12.97 -8.37
CA ARG A 956 -35.01 -12.82 -9.24
C ARG A 956 -35.35 -13.19 -10.69
N VAL A 957 -34.75 -12.44 -11.62
CA VAL A 957 -34.61 -12.80 -13.03
C VAL A 957 -33.13 -12.76 -13.38
N ILE A 958 -32.63 -13.78 -14.07
CA ILE A 958 -31.23 -13.85 -14.47
C ILE A 958 -31.16 -13.91 -16.00
N LEU A 959 -30.38 -13.00 -16.57
CA LEU A 959 -30.03 -12.98 -17.99
C LEU A 959 -28.55 -13.33 -18.12
N ASP A 960 -28.27 -14.49 -18.70
CA ASP A 960 -26.92 -14.94 -18.97
C ASP A 960 -26.54 -14.61 -20.41
N SER A 961 -25.55 -13.75 -20.54
CA SER A 961 -24.90 -13.33 -21.77
C SER A 961 -23.40 -13.65 -21.72
N SER A 962 -22.93 -14.58 -20.88
CA SER A 962 -21.49 -14.77 -20.55
C SER A 962 -20.60 -15.07 -21.76
N GLU A 963 -21.10 -15.89 -22.70
CA GLU A 963 -20.40 -16.21 -23.96
C GLU A 963 -20.48 -15.06 -25.00
N SER A 964 -21.20 -13.98 -24.68
CA SER A 964 -21.29 -12.72 -25.43
C SER A 964 -21.26 -11.52 -24.46
N PRO A 965 -20.17 -11.31 -23.71
CA PRO A 965 -20.18 -10.53 -22.46
C PRO A 965 -20.58 -9.04 -22.63
N ASN A 966 -20.53 -8.51 -23.85
CA ASN A 966 -20.92 -7.14 -24.16
C ASN A 966 -22.38 -6.99 -24.61
N ASP A 967 -23.08 -8.09 -24.90
CA ASP A 967 -24.43 -8.11 -25.49
C ASP A 967 -25.55 -8.08 -24.44
N GLY A 968 -25.25 -7.73 -23.18
CA GLY A 968 -26.28 -7.45 -22.18
C GLY A 968 -27.13 -6.22 -22.55
N PRO A 969 -28.38 -6.11 -22.05
CA PRO A 969 -29.29 -5.03 -22.43
C PRO A 969 -28.74 -3.64 -22.04
N ALA A 970 -28.88 -2.65 -22.92
CA ALA A 970 -28.40 -1.29 -22.70
C ALA A 970 -29.09 -0.60 -21.53
N ALA A 971 -30.40 -0.81 -21.45
CA ALA A 971 -31.25 -0.56 -20.30
C ALA A 971 -32.47 -1.47 -20.42
N TYR A 972 -33.11 -1.78 -19.30
CA TYR A 972 -34.19 -2.73 -19.25
C TYR A 972 -35.24 -2.37 -18.20
N ASP A 973 -36.47 -2.81 -18.44
CA ASP A 973 -37.57 -2.89 -17.49
C ASP A 973 -38.02 -4.35 -17.37
N VAL A 974 -38.29 -4.81 -16.16
CA VAL A 974 -38.85 -6.14 -15.89
C VAL A 974 -40.28 -6.01 -15.42
N PHE A 975 -41.17 -6.78 -16.05
CA PHE A 975 -42.58 -6.84 -15.70
C PHE A 975 -42.99 -8.28 -15.36
N LEU A 976 -43.89 -8.42 -14.41
CA LEU A 976 -44.53 -9.68 -14.05
C LEU A 976 -46.01 -9.66 -14.41
N LYS A 977 -46.50 -10.80 -14.90
CA LYS A 977 -47.94 -11.08 -14.98
C LYS A 977 -48.34 -11.80 -13.70
N LEU A 978 -48.91 -11.06 -12.77
CA LEU A 978 -49.35 -11.60 -11.48
C LEU A 978 -50.56 -12.52 -11.64
N ASN A 979 -50.69 -13.49 -10.74
CA ASN A 979 -51.91 -14.31 -10.70
C ASN A 979 -53.16 -13.55 -10.26
N SER A 980 -52.98 -12.50 -9.46
CA SER A 980 -54.07 -11.70 -8.90
C SER A 980 -54.60 -10.63 -9.85
N SER A 981 -53.96 -10.41 -11.01
CA SER A 981 -54.33 -9.35 -11.93
C SER A 981 -53.93 -9.65 -13.37
N ASP A 982 -54.76 -9.25 -14.32
CA ASP A 982 -54.44 -9.32 -15.74
C ASP A 982 -53.50 -8.19 -16.23
N ALA A 983 -53.12 -7.25 -15.37
CA ALA A 983 -52.16 -6.20 -15.71
C ALA A 983 -50.70 -6.69 -15.57
N TRP A 984 -49.80 -6.12 -16.37
CA TRP A 984 -48.35 -6.25 -16.17
C TRP A 984 -47.91 -5.28 -15.07
N GLU A 985 -47.30 -5.79 -14.00
CA GLU A 985 -46.67 -4.98 -12.96
C GLU A 985 -45.19 -4.80 -13.29
N LYS A 986 -44.69 -3.56 -13.36
CA LYS A 986 -43.25 -3.30 -13.45
C LYS A 986 -42.63 -3.52 -12.07
N VAL A 987 -41.67 -4.44 -11.98
CA VAL A 987 -41.04 -4.82 -10.70
C VAL A 987 -39.58 -4.38 -10.58
N ALA A 988 -38.89 -4.18 -11.70
CA ALA A 988 -37.50 -3.73 -11.72
C ALA A 988 -37.17 -2.93 -12.99
N SER A 989 -36.07 -2.19 -12.94
CA SER A 989 -35.45 -1.53 -14.09
C SER A 989 -33.95 -1.34 -13.85
N GLY A 990 -33.15 -1.27 -14.91
CA GLY A 990 -31.71 -1.05 -14.80
C GLY A 990 -31.08 -0.60 -16.11
N THR A 991 -29.80 -0.26 -16.05
CA THR A 991 -28.97 0.16 -17.21
C THR A 991 -27.69 -0.66 -17.25
N ASN A 992 -27.04 -0.71 -18.42
CA ASN A 992 -25.74 -1.36 -18.64
C ASN A 992 -25.67 -2.81 -18.12
N GLY A 993 -26.55 -3.67 -18.63
CA GLY A 993 -26.56 -5.07 -18.27
C GLY A 993 -25.19 -5.73 -18.44
N SER A 994 -24.76 -6.44 -17.40
CA SER A 994 -23.51 -7.21 -17.34
C SER A 994 -23.61 -8.52 -18.13
N ALA A 995 -22.49 -9.25 -18.21
CA ALA A 995 -22.41 -10.58 -18.83
C ALA A 995 -23.32 -11.60 -18.12
N VAL A 996 -23.45 -11.52 -16.80
CA VAL A 996 -24.48 -12.23 -16.03
C VAL A 996 -25.26 -11.17 -15.25
N GLN A 997 -26.48 -10.88 -15.68
CA GLN A 997 -27.32 -9.88 -15.04
C GLN A 997 -28.33 -10.57 -14.13
N ILE A 998 -28.12 -10.47 -12.82
CA ILE A 998 -29.13 -10.81 -11.81
C ILE A 998 -29.97 -9.56 -11.54
N ILE A 999 -31.29 -9.70 -11.68
CA ILE A 999 -32.26 -8.62 -11.49
C ILE A 999 -33.11 -8.97 -10.28
N SER A 1000 -32.95 -8.20 -9.21
CA SER A 1000 -33.64 -8.40 -7.93
C SER A 1000 -34.88 -7.51 -7.82
N PHE A 1001 -35.95 -8.05 -7.24
CA PHE A 1001 -37.19 -7.33 -6.95
C PHE A 1001 -37.95 -8.01 -5.80
N PRO A 1002 -38.90 -7.34 -5.11
CA PRO A 1002 -39.66 -7.96 -4.04
C PRO A 1002 -40.40 -9.22 -4.48
N GLU A 1003 -40.54 -10.22 -3.59
CA GLU A 1003 -41.23 -11.47 -3.88
C GLU A 1003 -42.65 -11.24 -4.43
N ARG A 1004 -42.96 -11.92 -5.54
CA ARG A 1004 -44.27 -11.93 -6.18
C ARG A 1004 -44.61 -13.33 -6.67
N THR A 1005 -45.90 -13.65 -6.74
CA THR A 1005 -46.37 -14.88 -7.43
C THR A 1005 -46.81 -14.53 -8.85
N ALA A 1006 -46.09 -15.03 -9.85
CA ALA A 1006 -46.30 -14.71 -11.25
C ALA A 1006 -46.21 -15.96 -12.14
N SER A 1007 -46.86 -15.93 -13.30
CA SER A 1007 -46.79 -17.02 -14.31
C SER A 1007 -46.02 -16.62 -15.57
N GLN A 1008 -45.87 -15.31 -15.82
CA GLN A 1008 -45.11 -14.79 -16.96
C GLN A 1008 -44.21 -13.64 -16.56
N ILE A 1009 -43.07 -13.55 -17.22
CA ILE A 1009 -42.04 -12.53 -17.02
C ILE A 1009 -41.75 -11.88 -18.36
N ARG A 1010 -41.76 -10.54 -18.41
CA ARG A 1010 -41.36 -9.77 -19.58
C ARG A 1010 -40.15 -8.93 -19.26
N VAL A 1011 -39.11 -9.01 -20.09
CA VAL A 1011 -37.98 -8.09 -20.05
C VAL A 1011 -38.03 -7.23 -21.30
N ALA A 1012 -38.11 -5.91 -21.12
CA ALA A 1012 -38.15 -4.93 -22.19
C ALA A 1012 -36.88 -4.09 -22.19
N GLN A 1013 -36.14 -4.09 -23.29
CA GLN A 1013 -34.95 -3.27 -23.51
C GLN A 1013 -35.40 -1.82 -23.80
N THR A 1014 -34.93 -0.84 -23.01
CA THR A 1014 -35.36 0.58 -23.06
C THR A 1014 -34.32 1.59 -23.56
N GLY A 1015 -33.02 1.28 -23.51
CA GLY A 1015 -31.88 2.08 -24.01
C GLY A 1015 -31.45 1.81 -25.48
N LYS A 1016 -30.20 2.16 -25.82
CA LYS A 1016 -29.60 2.01 -27.16
C LYS A 1016 -28.12 1.61 -27.08
N LYS A 1017 -27.69 0.61 -27.86
CA LYS A 1017 -26.29 0.16 -28.02
C LYS A 1017 -26.03 -0.30 -29.46
N GLY A 1018 -24.77 -0.25 -29.91
CA GLY A 1018 -24.40 -0.59 -31.28
C GLY A 1018 -24.40 -2.09 -31.60
N ASN A 1019 -24.12 -2.93 -30.61
CA ASN A 1019 -24.12 -4.39 -30.71
C ASN A 1019 -25.52 -4.99 -30.50
N TYR A 1020 -25.62 -6.33 -30.48
CA TYR A 1020 -26.87 -7.05 -30.27
C TYR A 1020 -27.24 -7.10 -28.78
N TRP A 1021 -28.52 -7.35 -28.48
CA TRP A 1021 -28.91 -7.85 -27.17
C TRP A 1021 -29.06 -9.36 -27.29
N SER A 1022 -28.32 -10.10 -26.47
CA SER A 1022 -28.23 -11.56 -26.52
C SER A 1022 -28.55 -12.19 -25.16
N ILE A 1023 -29.22 -13.34 -25.16
CA ILE A 1023 -29.47 -14.17 -23.97
C ILE A 1023 -29.11 -15.60 -24.36
N HIS A 1024 -28.05 -16.13 -23.77
CA HIS A 1024 -27.68 -17.54 -23.85
C HIS A 1024 -28.62 -18.35 -22.95
N GLU A 1025 -28.82 -17.92 -21.70
CA GLU A 1025 -29.77 -18.56 -20.80
C GLU A 1025 -30.57 -17.54 -19.97
N PHE A 1026 -31.87 -17.81 -19.80
CA PHE A 1026 -32.79 -17.07 -18.96
C PHE A 1026 -33.20 -17.97 -17.79
N TYR A 1027 -33.08 -17.42 -16.58
CA TYR A 1027 -33.55 -18.08 -15.36
C TYR A 1027 -34.46 -17.16 -14.55
N ALA A 1028 -35.27 -17.75 -13.69
CA ALA A 1028 -35.99 -17.05 -12.64
C ALA A 1028 -35.80 -17.82 -11.34
N ALA A 1029 -35.72 -17.09 -10.23
CA ALA A 1029 -35.47 -17.66 -8.92
C ALA A 1029 -36.35 -17.02 -7.85
N CYS A 1030 -36.52 -17.74 -6.75
CA CYS A 1030 -37.03 -17.22 -5.50
C CYS A 1030 -36.01 -17.53 -4.39
N VAL A 1031 -35.32 -16.50 -3.90
CA VAL A 1031 -34.32 -16.62 -2.83
C VAL A 1031 -34.89 -16.07 -1.53
N GLU A 1032 -34.57 -16.67 -0.39
CA GLU A 1032 -34.92 -16.09 0.91
C GLU A 1032 -33.96 -14.93 1.19
N GLU A 1033 -34.46 -13.70 1.33
CA GLU A 1033 -33.62 -12.55 1.67
C GLU A 1033 -33.43 -12.46 3.20
N VAL A 1034 -32.23 -12.04 3.64
CA VAL A 1034 -32.04 -11.63 5.05
C VAL A 1034 -33.01 -10.50 5.34
N PRO A 1035 -33.84 -10.58 6.39
CA PRO A 1035 -34.55 -9.41 6.87
C PRO A 1035 -33.52 -8.35 7.22
N THR A 1036 -33.46 -7.25 6.48
CA THR A 1036 -32.56 -6.11 6.76
C THR A 1036 -32.94 -5.37 8.05
N GLY A 1037 -33.85 -5.93 8.86
CA GLY A 1037 -34.56 -5.25 9.93
C GLY A 1037 -35.57 -4.21 9.43
N ILE A 1038 -35.69 -4.03 8.11
CA ILE A 1038 -36.60 -3.06 7.48
C ILE A 1038 -37.61 -3.85 6.65
N SER A 1039 -38.85 -3.93 7.13
CA SER A 1039 -39.95 -4.50 6.35
C SER A 1039 -40.23 -3.59 5.13
N PRO A 1040 -40.41 -4.16 3.92
CA PRO A 1040 -40.94 -3.42 2.78
C PRO A 1040 -42.42 -3.05 2.97
N GLU A 1041 -43.09 -3.58 4.00
CA GLU A 1041 -44.42 -3.13 4.40
C GLU A 1041 -44.34 -1.77 5.09
N VAL A 1042 -44.81 -0.75 4.36
CA VAL A 1042 -45.01 0.60 4.87
C VAL A 1042 -46.22 0.57 5.80
N ALA A 1043 -46.00 0.65 7.11
CA ALA A 1043 -47.07 1.05 8.01
C ALA A 1043 -47.44 2.52 7.71
N GLU A 1044 -48.73 2.83 7.53
CA GLU A 1044 -49.22 4.20 7.40
C GLU A 1044 -48.86 4.99 8.68
N SER A 1045 -47.78 5.78 8.63
CA SER A 1045 -47.47 6.75 9.66
C SER A 1045 -48.28 8.03 9.45
N VAL A 1046 -48.66 8.71 10.53
CA VAL A 1046 -49.45 9.96 10.55
C VAL A 1046 -48.75 11.18 9.90
N GLY A 1047 -47.50 11.03 9.43
CA GLY A 1047 -46.68 12.07 8.79
C GLY A 1047 -46.39 11.82 7.31
N GLU A 1048 -45.90 12.85 6.61
CA GLU A 1048 -45.66 12.87 5.17
C GLU A 1048 -44.15 12.91 4.86
N ILE A 1049 -43.74 12.26 3.76
CA ILE A 1049 -42.41 12.44 3.13
C ILE A 1049 -42.67 12.77 1.66
N TYR A 1050 -41.94 13.71 1.06
CA TYR A 1050 -41.99 13.91 -0.38
C TYR A 1050 -40.64 14.37 -0.94
N TYR A 1051 -40.44 14.16 -2.23
CA TYR A 1051 -39.22 14.49 -2.94
C TYR A 1051 -39.54 15.45 -4.10
N HIS A 1052 -38.82 16.56 -4.20
CA HIS A 1052 -38.98 17.54 -5.27
C HIS A 1052 -37.65 18.25 -5.56
N ASN A 1053 -37.27 18.37 -6.85
CA ASN A 1053 -36.08 19.08 -7.33
C ASN A 1053 -34.79 18.78 -6.55
N GLY A 1054 -34.48 17.49 -6.35
CA GLY A 1054 -33.25 17.10 -5.63
C GLY A 1054 -33.32 17.24 -4.12
N GLN A 1055 -34.49 17.53 -3.53
CA GLN A 1055 -34.63 17.74 -2.09
C GLN A 1055 -35.72 16.83 -1.51
N LEU A 1056 -35.39 16.15 -0.40
CA LEU A 1056 -36.34 15.45 0.45
C LEU A 1056 -36.95 16.42 1.46
N PHE A 1057 -38.23 16.21 1.75
CA PHE A 1057 -38.98 16.92 2.77
C PHE A 1057 -39.77 15.91 3.59
N TRP A 1058 -39.98 16.19 4.88
CA TRP A 1058 -40.85 15.39 5.73
C TRP A 1058 -41.55 16.24 6.78
N SER A 1059 -42.65 15.73 7.33
CA SER A 1059 -43.40 16.36 8.40
C SER A 1059 -44.14 15.32 9.24
N GLY A 1060 -44.48 15.67 10.49
CA GLY A 1060 -45.22 14.80 11.40
C GLY A 1060 -44.35 13.90 12.29
N LEU A 1061 -43.05 14.21 12.43
CA LEU A 1061 -42.21 13.73 13.52
C LEU A 1061 -42.34 14.66 14.74
N ASN A 1062 -41.99 14.18 15.94
CA ASN A 1062 -42.14 14.97 17.16
C ASN A 1062 -41.04 16.03 17.31
N ASN A 1063 -39.92 15.88 16.60
CA ASN A 1063 -38.83 16.83 16.58
C ASN A 1063 -38.45 17.17 15.12
N ASP A 1064 -38.51 18.47 14.81
CA ASP A 1064 -38.25 19.00 13.46
C ASP A 1064 -36.76 19.37 13.24
N THR A 1065 -35.90 19.01 14.20
CA THR A 1065 -34.45 19.25 14.18
C THR A 1065 -33.71 17.97 14.59
N ASN A 1066 -32.64 17.61 13.87
CA ASN A 1066 -31.85 16.36 14.05
C ASN A 1066 -32.59 15.05 13.74
N ASN A 1067 -33.07 14.94 12.51
CA ASN A 1067 -33.69 13.73 11.99
C ASN A 1067 -32.69 12.86 11.24
N ARG A 1068 -32.59 11.58 11.60
CA ARG A 1068 -31.81 10.58 10.84
C ARG A 1068 -32.57 10.22 9.57
N VAL A 1069 -31.99 10.53 8.41
CA VAL A 1069 -32.51 10.17 7.09
C VAL A 1069 -31.71 9.01 6.54
N GLU A 1070 -32.38 7.90 6.28
CA GLU A 1070 -31.84 6.70 5.66
C GLU A 1070 -32.61 6.42 4.38
N ILE A 1071 -31.90 6.18 3.28
CA ILE A 1071 -32.52 5.80 2.01
C ILE A 1071 -31.99 4.43 1.66
N VAL A 1072 -32.92 3.50 1.47
CA VAL A 1072 -32.62 2.17 0.98
C VAL A 1072 -33.24 2.00 -0.40
N ASP A 1073 -32.59 1.31 -1.31
CA ASP A 1073 -33.21 0.97 -2.59
C ASP A 1073 -34.22 -0.19 -2.43
N LEU A 1074 -34.90 -0.55 -3.52
CA LEU A 1074 -35.92 -1.62 -3.49
C LEU A 1074 -35.38 -3.02 -3.21
N SER A 1075 -34.05 -3.21 -3.22
CA SER A 1075 -33.42 -4.46 -2.78
C SER A 1075 -33.15 -4.48 -1.27
N GLY A 1076 -33.53 -3.42 -0.55
CA GLY A 1076 -33.26 -3.26 0.88
C GLY A 1076 -31.86 -2.73 1.19
N ARG A 1077 -31.07 -2.36 0.18
CA ARG A 1077 -29.70 -1.85 0.31
C ARG A 1077 -29.71 -0.38 0.69
N ARG A 1078 -29.02 -0.02 1.77
CA ARG A 1078 -28.84 1.39 2.18
C ARG A 1078 -27.92 2.13 1.22
N VAL A 1079 -28.50 3.04 0.46
CA VAL A 1079 -27.81 3.88 -0.54
C VAL A 1079 -27.48 5.27 0.00
N PHE A 1080 -28.05 5.65 1.14
CA PHE A 1080 -27.82 6.96 1.75
C PHE A 1080 -28.12 6.92 3.26
N LEU A 1081 -27.30 7.59 4.06
CA LEU A 1081 -27.55 7.83 5.48
C LEU A 1081 -26.98 9.20 5.86
N GLN A 1082 -27.81 10.07 6.43
CA GLN A 1082 -27.37 11.39 6.87
C GLN A 1082 -28.26 11.90 8.01
N GLN A 1083 -27.66 12.65 8.94
CA GLN A 1083 -28.40 13.47 9.89
C GLN A 1083 -28.84 14.79 9.27
N ALA A 1084 -30.12 15.11 9.39
CA ALA A 1084 -30.70 16.35 8.90
C ALA A 1084 -31.05 17.29 10.05
N THR A 1085 -30.51 18.50 10.00
CA THR A 1085 -30.74 19.55 11.00
C THR A 1085 -32.02 20.35 10.76
N SER A 1086 -32.77 20.02 9.71
CA SER A 1086 -34.06 20.61 9.35
C SER A 1086 -34.97 19.52 8.77
N ASN A 1087 -36.26 19.81 8.60
CA ASN A 1087 -37.25 18.93 7.95
C ASN A 1087 -37.08 18.76 6.44
N SER A 1088 -35.87 18.99 5.94
CA SER A 1088 -35.53 18.79 4.56
C SER A 1088 -34.07 18.39 4.42
N LEU A 1089 -33.76 17.71 3.32
CA LEU A 1089 -32.40 17.30 3.00
C LEU A 1089 -32.15 17.36 1.51
N GLN A 1090 -31.13 18.12 1.11
CA GLN A 1090 -30.67 18.16 -0.28
C GLN A 1090 -29.95 16.85 -0.61
N LEU A 1091 -30.39 16.18 -1.67
CA LEU A 1091 -29.78 14.99 -2.22
C LEU A 1091 -29.05 15.36 -3.51
N SER A 1092 -27.74 15.11 -3.56
CA SER A 1092 -26.93 15.29 -4.77
C SER A 1092 -26.47 13.94 -5.31
N GLY A 1093 -26.75 13.66 -6.58
CA GLY A 1093 -26.21 12.49 -7.28
C GLY A 1093 -26.94 11.15 -7.03
N MET A 1094 -28.20 11.19 -6.57
CA MET A 1094 -29.03 9.98 -6.49
C MET A 1094 -29.48 9.54 -7.87
N GLN A 1095 -29.31 8.26 -8.21
CA GLN A 1095 -29.80 7.73 -9.47
C GLN A 1095 -31.33 7.75 -9.52
N SER A 1096 -31.90 8.08 -10.68
CA SER A 1096 -33.34 7.97 -10.92
C SER A 1096 -33.85 6.54 -10.64
N GLY A 1097 -34.85 6.39 -9.77
CA GLY A 1097 -35.31 5.08 -9.31
C GLY A 1097 -36.26 5.14 -8.13
N PHE A 1098 -36.81 3.98 -7.73
CA PHE A 1098 -37.61 3.87 -6.51
C PHE A 1098 -36.71 3.55 -5.31
N TYR A 1099 -36.98 4.22 -4.20
CA TYR A 1099 -36.29 4.03 -2.92
C TYR A 1099 -37.30 4.00 -1.77
N ILE A 1100 -36.93 3.40 -0.66
CA ILE A 1100 -37.61 3.56 0.63
C ILE A 1100 -36.82 4.60 1.42
N VAL A 1101 -37.47 5.72 1.71
CA VAL A 1101 -36.93 6.77 2.57
C VAL A 1101 -37.45 6.56 3.98
N ILE A 1102 -36.52 6.54 4.93
CA ILE A 1102 -36.75 6.36 6.35
C ILE A 1102 -36.26 7.61 7.04
N VAL A 1103 -37.14 8.27 7.80
CA VAL A 1103 -36.77 9.44 8.59
C VAL A 1103 -37.13 9.18 10.05
N SER A 1104 -36.19 9.37 10.97
CA SER A 1104 -36.43 9.14 12.40
C SER A 1104 -35.90 10.27 13.27
N ASP A 1105 -36.67 10.64 14.28
CA ASP A 1105 -36.28 11.60 15.34
C ASP A 1105 -35.64 10.90 16.56
N GLY A 1106 -35.34 9.60 16.45
CA GLY A 1106 -34.84 8.75 17.53
C GLY A 1106 -35.94 8.05 18.35
N THR A 1107 -37.19 8.51 18.27
CA THR A 1107 -38.35 7.89 18.96
C THR A 1107 -39.42 7.41 17.98
N ASN A 1108 -39.70 8.20 16.94
CA ASN A 1108 -40.66 7.94 15.87
C ASN A 1108 -39.93 7.71 14.54
N VAL A 1109 -40.60 7.02 13.61
CA VAL A 1109 -40.06 6.71 12.30
C VAL A 1109 -41.14 6.94 11.23
N LEU A 1110 -40.84 7.79 10.24
CA LEU A 1110 -41.58 7.88 8.99
C LEU A 1110 -40.91 6.97 7.95
N ARG A 1111 -41.72 6.29 7.15
CA ARG A 1111 -41.25 5.45 6.04
C ARG A 1111 -42.10 5.71 4.80
N LYS A 1112 -41.47 5.98 3.66
CA LYS A 1112 -42.20 6.16 2.39
C LYS A 1112 -41.39 5.68 1.20
N LYS A 1113 -42.05 4.91 0.32
CA LYS A 1113 -41.49 4.58 -1.00
C LYS A 1113 -41.64 5.80 -1.92
N LEU A 1114 -40.53 6.32 -2.42
CA LEU A 1114 -40.49 7.50 -3.29
C LEU A 1114 -39.74 7.17 -4.59
N PHE A 1115 -40.21 7.73 -5.70
CA PHE A 1115 -39.49 7.72 -6.97
C PHE A 1115 -38.64 8.98 -7.06
N PHE A 1116 -37.32 8.83 -7.11
CA PHE A 1116 -36.41 9.92 -7.38
C PHE A 1116 -36.25 10.05 -8.88
N LYS A 1117 -36.41 11.27 -9.37
CA LYS A 1117 -36.22 11.65 -10.76
C LYS A 1117 -35.18 12.76 -10.77
N ASP A 1118 -34.16 12.60 -11.61
CA ASP A 1118 -33.16 13.64 -11.89
C ASP A 1118 -33.82 14.90 -12.45
#